data_AF-A0A972IPN4-F1
#
_entry.id   AF-A0A972IPN4-F1
#
_cell.length_a   1.000
_cell.length_b   1.000
_cell.length_c   1.000
_cell.angle_alpha   90.00
_cell.angle_beta   90.00
_cell.angle_gamma   90.00
#
_symmetry.space_group_name_H-M   'P 1'
#
loop_
_entity.id
_entity.type
_entity.pdbx_description
1 polymer ?
#
loop_
_entity_poly.entity_id
_entity_poly.type
_entity_poly.pdbx_seq_one_letter_code
_entity_poly.pdbx_strand_id
1 'polypeptide(L)'
;MKYRMVLIMVLLTLFCAQMGFPMKTVFIVQSYDPDFVWSQQIDQGIRDALYGSDTDIRVYYMNTRLKNQPDWKIKAGELAKTKIAEEKPDIVIICDDDAQEYFGKDVEGIPIVFCGVNQPPARYDYPRENVTGVLEIPFFEESIRYAESFFPSIRRILFLGDQGITTEGMLERARTVEFPGIETVDTISVATFEEWKTVISQSTRYDAIFLTAYRVLADRVGSSVPTEEVGSWTAENSPIPVFALLDYMVEEGILGGVVQSPYRQGYQAGLLTLEILFKGAIPSSLPLSELKNGERMINIKTAQRFGLGESLLSKGSFDRIVGFGNIPENHYLRSIVSLFEEVLKGIENCLSTLARLPAPYRSQWEILKPSLKSIEEVYSGLGFFGTPDGYYSVTRNWTGLDLKDRAYYPILEKGKTVTGAPVYSRSTGEPSLVVAVPLMDGPILASYYGFSLYLNPLVIRLRNLISLPEQSAYYFCDRSGKLVFSNQEAIAYPEEHEMASLFQHMPKSSQSEGSFFFTSPKGIYAVFYRKSLETGWTGFFTVQSKSFENGKDSPENQLVSIHEKITASFSRLAEGLKEAAETLSDSYTNESRTREILTKLRKLDPSIVDATYVDQAGIMKWVEPGEYRNHEGADISDQDQVIRLKETKKPVISDTFMAVEGFLAIDVEWPVFDRFGNWVGSVSLLIRPAMLFSGIADAVQHSDSDFWIMHPTGTIVYDPDAGEIGRNLFTDPLYEPFEALRILGRQMATSASGTGEYSFFALGSDQVVRKKALWKTLKAFDTDLKLIITYF
;
A
#
# COMPACT_ATOMS: atom_id res chain seq x y z
N MET A 1 -41.82 -41.50 27.82
CA MET A 1 -41.12 -40.26 28.21
C MET A 1 -40.02 -39.85 27.23
N LYS A 2 -39.04 -40.70 26.91
CA LYS A 2 -37.91 -40.35 26.01
C LYS A 2 -38.32 -39.79 24.62
N TYR A 3 -39.30 -40.40 23.94
CA TYR A 3 -39.77 -39.93 22.63
C TYR A 3 -40.48 -38.57 22.66
N ARG A 4 -41.19 -38.24 23.76
CA ARG A 4 -41.80 -36.91 23.94
C ARG A 4 -40.74 -35.83 24.17
N MET A 5 -39.65 -36.16 24.84
CA MET A 5 -38.55 -35.23 25.12
C MET A 5 -37.75 -34.90 23.86
N VAL A 6 -37.50 -35.90 23.00
CA VAL A 6 -36.85 -35.70 21.68
C VAL A 6 -37.73 -34.88 20.75
N LEU A 7 -39.04 -35.15 20.72
CA LEU A 7 -39.98 -34.37 19.90
C LEU A 7 -40.08 -32.90 20.35
N ILE A 8 -40.10 -32.64 21.67
CA ILE A 8 -40.08 -31.28 22.22
C ILE A 8 -38.76 -30.58 21.88
N MET A 9 -37.62 -31.27 21.94
CA MET A 9 -36.32 -30.70 21.62
C MET A 9 -36.16 -30.39 20.12
N VAL A 10 -36.70 -31.23 19.24
CA VAL A 10 -36.75 -31.00 17.78
C VAL A 10 -37.73 -29.87 17.42
N LEU A 11 -38.86 -29.77 18.12
CA LEU A 11 -39.78 -28.63 17.96
C LEU A 11 -39.17 -27.33 18.48
N LEU A 12 -38.40 -27.35 19.56
CA LEU A 12 -37.66 -26.18 20.08
C LEU A 12 -36.53 -25.74 19.14
N THR A 13 -35.78 -26.67 18.53
CA THR A 13 -34.77 -26.30 17.54
C THR A 13 -35.37 -25.79 16.24
N LEU A 14 -36.51 -26.33 15.78
CA LEU A 14 -37.26 -25.80 14.65
C LEU A 14 -37.90 -24.43 14.96
N PHE A 15 -38.34 -24.20 16.20
CA PHE A 15 -38.88 -22.90 16.66
C PHE A 15 -37.77 -21.85 16.78
N CYS A 16 -36.59 -22.22 17.29
CA CYS A 16 -35.40 -21.35 17.30
C CYS A 16 -34.86 -21.07 15.88
N ALA A 17 -34.99 -22.01 14.94
CA ALA A 17 -34.61 -21.79 13.54
C ALA A 17 -35.58 -20.86 12.78
N GLN A 18 -36.82 -20.68 13.27
CA GLN A 18 -37.77 -19.67 12.78
C GLN A 18 -37.66 -18.33 13.51
N MET A 19 -36.96 -18.27 14.65
CA MET A 19 -36.58 -17.02 15.31
C MET A 19 -35.31 -16.44 14.69
N GLY A 20 -35.29 -16.25 13.37
CA GLY A 20 -34.43 -15.21 12.82
C GLY A 20 -34.90 -13.90 13.44
N PHE A 21 -34.02 -13.17 14.14
CA PHE A 21 -34.38 -11.84 14.63
C PHE A 21 -34.79 -11.00 13.41
N PRO A 22 -36.00 -10.41 13.39
CA PRO A 22 -36.44 -9.63 12.24
C PRO A 22 -35.49 -8.46 12.05
N MET A 23 -34.82 -8.40 10.90
CA MET A 23 -33.91 -7.30 10.56
C MET A 23 -34.68 -5.98 10.57
N LYS A 24 -34.06 -4.94 11.10
CA LYS A 24 -34.61 -3.59 11.13
C LYS A 24 -34.51 -2.95 9.75
N THR A 25 -35.61 -2.42 9.24
CA THR A 25 -35.61 -1.79 7.91
C THR A 25 -35.23 -0.32 8.03
N VAL A 26 -34.11 0.06 7.40
CA VAL A 26 -33.63 1.44 7.29
C VAL A 26 -33.91 1.94 5.88
N PHE A 27 -34.72 2.99 5.75
CA PHE A 27 -35.05 3.56 4.45
C PHE A 27 -34.34 4.90 4.24
N ILE A 28 -33.52 5.00 3.20
CA ILE A 28 -32.73 6.18 2.87
C ILE A 28 -33.42 6.93 1.72
N VAL A 29 -33.70 8.22 1.92
CA VAL A 29 -34.18 9.13 0.87
C VAL A 29 -33.07 10.12 0.53
N GLN A 30 -32.59 10.04 -0.71
CA GLN A 30 -31.53 10.89 -1.25
C GLN A 30 -32.15 11.97 -2.15
N SER A 31 -31.75 13.22 -1.97
CA SER A 31 -32.16 14.32 -2.85
C SER A 31 -31.67 14.11 -4.28
N TYR A 32 -30.41 13.71 -4.43
CA TYR A 32 -29.73 13.66 -5.72
C TYR A 32 -29.75 12.26 -6.34
N ASP A 33 -29.09 12.11 -7.48
CA ASP A 33 -28.99 10.89 -8.27
C ASP A 33 -27.87 9.95 -7.77
N PRO A 34 -27.96 8.63 -7.99
CA PRO A 34 -27.01 7.65 -7.47
C PRO A 34 -25.60 7.76 -8.07
N ASP A 35 -25.46 8.42 -9.22
CA ASP A 35 -24.17 8.59 -9.90
C ASP A 35 -23.41 9.81 -9.35
N PHE A 36 -24.04 10.64 -8.52
CA PHE A 36 -23.40 11.79 -7.91
C PHE A 36 -22.52 11.38 -6.73
N VAL A 37 -21.24 11.77 -6.77
CA VAL A 37 -20.21 11.41 -5.77
C VAL A 37 -20.65 11.70 -4.34
N TRP A 38 -21.31 12.84 -4.11
CA TRP A 38 -21.86 13.21 -2.81
C TRP A 38 -22.84 12.16 -2.27
N SER A 39 -23.80 11.72 -3.09
CA SER A 39 -24.80 10.71 -2.69
C SER A 39 -24.15 9.35 -2.46
N GLN A 40 -23.17 8.96 -3.29
CA GLN A 40 -22.41 7.72 -3.09
C GLN A 40 -21.64 7.71 -1.77
N GLN A 41 -20.97 8.82 -1.44
CA GLN A 41 -20.21 8.93 -0.20
C GLN A 41 -21.12 8.93 1.03
N ILE A 42 -22.27 9.62 1.00
CA ILE A 42 -23.26 9.55 2.09
C ILE A 42 -23.77 8.12 2.27
N ASP A 43 -24.20 7.44 1.19
CA ASP A 43 -24.70 6.06 1.26
C ASP A 43 -23.64 5.12 1.80
N GLN A 44 -22.38 5.25 1.35
CA GLN A 44 -21.26 4.46 1.86
C GLN A 44 -21.03 4.71 3.36
N GLY A 45 -21.03 5.97 3.81
CA GLY A 45 -20.89 6.32 5.22
C GLY A 45 -21.98 5.69 6.09
N ILE A 46 -23.24 5.76 5.65
CA ILE A 46 -24.37 5.14 6.34
C ILE A 46 -24.19 3.62 6.42
N ARG A 47 -23.86 2.97 5.29
CA ARG A 47 -23.66 1.52 5.24
C ARG A 47 -22.52 1.04 6.14
N ASP A 48 -21.41 1.77 6.16
CA ASP A 48 -20.25 1.42 6.99
C ASP A 48 -20.55 1.58 8.48
N ALA A 49 -21.30 2.61 8.87
CA ALA A 49 -21.76 2.75 10.25
C ALA A 49 -22.70 1.60 10.67
N LEU A 50 -23.54 1.12 9.76
CA LEU A 50 -24.47 0.01 9.99
C LEU A 50 -23.85 -1.37 9.76
N TYR A 51 -22.59 -1.46 9.32
CA TYR A 51 -21.96 -2.72 8.96
C TYR A 51 -21.91 -3.69 10.15
N GLY A 52 -22.38 -4.92 9.93
CA GLY A 52 -22.45 -5.95 10.97
C GLY A 52 -23.64 -5.82 11.93
N SER A 53 -24.55 -4.88 11.70
CA SER A 53 -25.85 -4.81 12.39
C SER A 53 -26.94 -5.58 11.63
N ASP A 54 -27.98 -6.03 12.35
CA ASP A 54 -29.13 -6.72 11.76
C ASP A 54 -30.10 -5.74 11.06
N THR A 55 -29.63 -5.08 9.98
CA THR A 55 -30.38 -4.05 9.24
C THR A 55 -30.56 -4.36 7.75
N ASP A 56 -31.77 -4.15 7.23
CA ASP A 56 -32.08 -4.18 5.78
C ASP A 56 -32.13 -2.73 5.27
N ILE A 57 -31.19 -2.34 4.40
CA ILE A 57 -31.04 -0.96 3.93
C ILE A 57 -31.63 -0.83 2.53
N ARG A 58 -32.57 0.10 2.38
CA ARG A 58 -33.24 0.42 1.11
C ARG A 58 -33.08 1.89 0.79
N VAL A 59 -32.98 2.22 -0.50
CA VAL A 59 -32.65 3.58 -0.94
C VAL A 59 -33.60 4.04 -2.04
N TYR A 60 -34.02 5.30 -1.95
CA TYR A 60 -34.75 6.01 -2.99
C TYR A 60 -34.05 7.32 -3.34
N TYR A 61 -33.80 7.53 -4.63
CA TYR A 61 -33.16 8.72 -5.17
C TYR A 61 -34.21 9.61 -5.85
N MET A 62 -34.36 10.85 -5.37
CA MET A 62 -35.31 11.83 -5.91
C MET A 62 -34.83 12.45 -7.22
N ASN A 63 -33.51 12.41 -7.51
CA ASN A 63 -32.89 12.95 -8.71
C ASN A 63 -33.17 14.46 -8.93
N THR A 64 -33.29 15.25 -7.86
CA THR A 64 -33.67 16.67 -7.95
C THR A 64 -32.59 17.54 -8.59
N ARG A 65 -31.32 17.11 -8.57
CA ARG A 65 -30.20 17.77 -9.27
C ARG A 65 -30.38 17.75 -10.79
N LEU A 66 -30.63 16.57 -11.35
CA LEU A 66 -30.81 16.38 -12.79
C LEU A 66 -32.17 16.85 -13.28
N LYS A 67 -33.19 16.81 -12.41
CA LYS A 67 -34.57 17.22 -12.70
C LYS A 67 -35.00 18.32 -11.71
N ASN A 68 -34.42 19.49 -11.86
CA ASN A 68 -34.54 20.59 -10.89
C ASN A 68 -35.87 21.39 -10.97
N GLN A 69 -36.83 20.96 -11.78
CA GLN A 69 -38.10 21.69 -11.92
C GLN A 69 -39.02 21.46 -10.71
N PRO A 70 -39.73 22.50 -10.21
CA PRO A 70 -40.60 22.39 -9.03
C PRO A 70 -41.59 21.22 -9.09
N ASP A 71 -42.26 21.02 -10.24
CA ASP A 71 -43.22 19.93 -10.45
C ASP A 71 -42.59 18.54 -10.27
N TRP A 72 -41.33 18.36 -10.67
CA TRP A 72 -40.62 17.10 -10.47
C TRP A 72 -40.30 16.88 -8.99
N LYS A 73 -39.82 17.91 -8.29
CA LYS A 73 -39.44 17.78 -6.88
C LYS A 73 -40.64 17.38 -6.01
N ILE A 74 -41.80 18.01 -6.25
CA ILE A 74 -43.07 17.63 -5.61
C ILE A 74 -43.42 16.17 -5.93
N LYS A 75 -43.38 15.77 -7.22
CA LYS A 75 -43.69 14.40 -7.64
C LYS A 75 -42.74 13.37 -7.00
N ALA A 76 -41.45 13.67 -6.93
CA ALA A 76 -40.45 12.78 -6.33
C ALA A 76 -40.70 12.59 -4.83
N GLY A 77 -41.08 13.65 -4.13
CA GLY A 77 -41.48 13.58 -2.72
C GLY A 77 -42.71 12.69 -2.49
N GLU A 78 -43.75 12.82 -3.31
CA GLU A 78 -44.94 11.96 -3.25
C GLU A 78 -44.64 10.48 -3.56
N LEU A 79 -43.71 10.22 -4.48
CA LEU A 79 -43.22 8.86 -4.74
C LEU A 79 -42.44 8.29 -3.54
N ALA A 80 -41.64 9.10 -2.85
CA ALA A 80 -40.98 8.70 -1.61
C ALA A 80 -41.99 8.34 -0.52
N LYS A 81 -43.05 9.15 -0.33
CA LYS A 81 -44.16 8.84 0.61
C LYS A 81 -44.83 7.51 0.28
N THR A 82 -45.09 7.25 -1.00
CA THR A 82 -45.70 5.99 -1.46
C THR A 82 -44.83 4.79 -1.09
N LYS A 83 -43.52 4.86 -1.35
CA LYS A 83 -42.57 3.79 -0.99
C LYS A 83 -42.51 3.55 0.51
N ILE A 84 -42.48 4.60 1.33
CA ILE A 84 -42.50 4.45 2.79
C ILE A 84 -43.78 3.76 3.27
N ALA A 85 -44.93 4.11 2.70
CA ALA A 85 -46.21 3.50 3.08
C ALA A 85 -46.26 2.00 2.71
N GLU A 86 -45.66 1.61 1.58
CA GLU A 86 -45.54 0.22 1.13
C GLU A 86 -44.54 -0.58 1.99
N GLU A 87 -43.39 0.01 2.29
CA GLU A 87 -42.26 -0.68 2.90
C GLU A 87 -42.29 -0.70 4.43
N LYS A 88 -42.96 0.28 5.05
CA LYS A 88 -43.11 0.43 6.52
C LYS A 88 -41.78 0.31 7.28
N PRO A 89 -40.80 1.18 6.99
CA PRO A 89 -39.50 1.10 7.63
C PRO A 89 -39.55 1.41 9.13
N ASP A 90 -38.60 0.86 9.89
CA ASP A 90 -38.43 1.16 11.31
C ASP A 90 -37.86 2.58 11.53
N ILE A 91 -37.11 3.10 10.54
CA ILE A 91 -36.49 4.41 10.58
C ILE A 91 -36.22 4.93 9.16
N VAL A 92 -36.23 6.27 9.00
CA VAL A 92 -35.91 6.94 7.73
C VAL A 92 -34.66 7.80 7.90
N ILE A 93 -33.72 7.68 6.97
CA ILE A 93 -32.60 8.61 6.83
C ILE A 93 -32.88 9.53 5.64
N ILE A 94 -32.90 10.84 5.84
CA ILE A 94 -33.26 11.82 4.80
C ILE A 94 -32.06 12.72 4.50
N CYS A 95 -31.59 12.74 3.26
CA CYS A 95 -30.34 13.36 2.85
C CYS A 95 -30.60 14.63 2.01
N ASP A 96 -29.99 15.73 2.44
CA ASP A 96 -30.01 17.07 1.82
C ASP A 96 -31.34 17.82 1.82
N ASP A 97 -31.26 19.12 1.55
CA ASP A 97 -32.34 20.09 1.70
C ASP A 97 -33.58 19.81 0.83
N ASP A 98 -33.41 19.35 -0.42
CA ASP A 98 -34.54 19.04 -1.30
C ASP A 98 -35.39 17.87 -0.76
N ALA A 99 -34.77 16.82 -0.21
CA ALA A 99 -35.49 15.71 0.39
C ALA A 99 -36.21 16.12 1.68
N GLN A 100 -35.70 17.10 2.42
CA GLN A 100 -36.44 17.67 3.56
C GLN A 100 -37.63 18.50 3.09
N GLU A 101 -37.41 19.40 2.12
CA GLU A 101 -38.38 20.38 1.65
C GLU A 101 -39.59 19.71 0.97
N TYR A 102 -39.36 18.68 0.17
CA TYR A 102 -40.43 18.05 -0.64
C TYR A 102 -40.93 16.72 -0.04
N PHE A 103 -40.34 16.25 1.06
CA PHE A 103 -40.72 14.98 1.66
C PHE A 103 -40.61 14.98 3.20
N GLY A 104 -39.43 15.28 3.76
CA GLY A 104 -39.14 15.08 5.19
C GLY A 104 -40.00 15.89 6.16
N LYS A 105 -40.40 17.11 5.79
CA LYS A 105 -41.29 17.94 6.62
C LYS A 105 -42.70 17.34 6.81
N ASP A 106 -43.15 16.53 5.85
CA ASP A 106 -44.49 15.91 5.85
C ASP A 106 -44.50 14.50 6.48
N VAL A 107 -43.34 13.93 6.85
CA VAL A 107 -43.26 12.59 7.45
C VAL A 107 -43.60 12.67 8.93
N GLU A 108 -44.57 11.85 9.38
CA GLU A 108 -45.02 11.76 10.77
C GLU A 108 -44.88 10.34 11.33
N GLY A 109 -44.73 10.23 12.65
CA GLY A 109 -44.81 8.97 13.39
C GLY A 109 -43.65 7.97 13.24
N ILE A 110 -42.81 8.12 12.22
CA ILE A 110 -41.60 7.30 12.01
C ILE A 110 -40.37 8.08 12.49
N PRO A 111 -39.41 7.46 13.21
CA PRO A 111 -38.14 8.11 13.53
C PRO A 111 -37.38 8.56 12.27
N ILE A 112 -36.84 9.78 12.31
CA ILE A 112 -36.12 10.43 11.21
C ILE A 112 -34.73 10.83 11.71
N VAL A 113 -33.72 10.46 10.91
CA VAL A 113 -32.37 10.99 11.02
C VAL A 113 -32.05 11.74 9.74
N PHE A 114 -31.80 13.05 9.80
CA PHE A 114 -31.34 13.78 8.62
C PHE A 114 -29.82 13.91 8.53
N CYS A 115 -29.30 14.13 7.33
CA CYS A 115 -27.92 14.56 7.09
C CYS A 115 -27.81 15.44 5.84
N GLY A 116 -26.70 16.15 5.65
CA GLY A 116 -26.49 17.02 4.47
C GLY A 116 -27.38 18.28 4.44
N VAL A 117 -27.92 18.69 5.58
CA VAL A 117 -28.86 19.82 5.67
C VAL A 117 -28.10 21.13 5.89
N ASN A 118 -28.19 22.04 4.92
CA ASN A 118 -27.51 23.35 4.97
C ASN A 118 -28.44 24.47 5.48
N GLN A 119 -29.75 24.33 5.26
CA GLN A 119 -30.76 25.28 5.72
C GLN A 119 -30.98 25.24 7.24
N PRO A 120 -31.47 26.33 7.86
CA PRO A 120 -31.90 26.30 9.25
C PRO A 120 -32.97 25.21 9.48
N PRO A 121 -32.85 24.35 10.51
CA PRO A 121 -33.80 23.26 10.75
C PRO A 121 -35.26 23.71 10.89
N ALA A 122 -35.48 24.94 11.38
CA ALA A 122 -36.80 25.54 11.50
C ALA A 122 -37.56 25.65 10.15
N ARG A 123 -36.85 25.65 9.01
CA ARG A 123 -37.47 25.63 7.67
C ARG A 123 -38.30 24.37 7.42
N TYR A 124 -37.92 23.26 8.06
CA TYR A 124 -38.58 21.96 7.93
C TYR A 124 -39.41 21.60 9.17
N ASP A 125 -39.78 22.61 9.97
CA ASP A 125 -40.48 22.47 11.26
C ASP A 125 -39.70 21.65 12.31
N TYR A 126 -38.36 21.67 12.27
CA TYR A 126 -37.51 20.98 13.24
C TYR A 126 -37.05 21.92 14.37
N PRO A 127 -36.80 21.41 15.60
CA PRO A 127 -36.86 19.99 16.00
C PRO A 127 -38.29 19.47 16.23
N ARG A 128 -38.52 18.19 15.91
CA ARG A 128 -39.75 17.43 16.24
C ARG A 128 -39.42 16.23 17.12
N GLU A 129 -40.43 15.67 17.78
CA GLU A 129 -40.26 14.50 18.68
C GLU A 129 -39.57 13.31 17.99
N ASN A 130 -39.91 13.06 16.73
CA ASN A 130 -39.40 11.97 15.93
C ASN A 130 -38.18 12.34 15.06
N VAL A 131 -37.56 13.52 15.22
CA VAL A 131 -36.48 13.99 14.33
C VAL A 131 -35.20 14.28 15.11
N THR A 132 -34.08 13.78 14.59
CA THR A 132 -32.72 14.22 14.93
C THR A 132 -31.86 14.23 13.66
N GLY A 133 -30.58 14.60 13.74
CA GLY A 133 -29.73 14.53 12.56
C GLY A 133 -28.37 15.20 12.67
N VAL A 134 -27.75 15.33 11.51
CA VAL A 134 -26.43 15.91 11.29
C VAL A 134 -26.58 17.13 10.38
N LEU A 135 -26.19 18.30 10.88
CA LEU A 135 -26.18 19.54 10.12
C LEU A 135 -24.92 19.63 9.27
N GLU A 136 -25.07 20.14 8.05
CA GLU A 136 -23.97 20.47 7.16
C GLU A 136 -23.69 21.97 7.30
N ILE A 137 -22.77 22.32 8.20
CA ILE A 137 -22.35 23.71 8.41
C ILE A 137 -21.02 23.94 7.70
N PRO A 138 -20.96 24.72 6.61
CA PRO A 138 -19.70 24.92 5.89
C PRO A 138 -18.63 25.53 6.81
N PHE A 139 -17.40 25.03 6.68
CA PHE A 139 -16.25 25.48 7.46
C PHE A 139 -15.68 26.79 6.89
N PHE A 140 -16.47 27.87 6.97
CA PHE A 140 -16.14 29.16 6.37
C PHE A 140 -14.86 29.75 6.95
N GLU A 141 -14.77 29.85 8.28
CA GLU A 141 -13.61 30.44 8.94
C GLU A 141 -12.36 29.60 8.74
N GLU A 142 -12.47 28.27 8.82
CA GLU A 142 -11.36 27.36 8.61
C GLU A 142 -10.86 27.45 7.16
N SER A 143 -11.76 27.55 6.18
CA SER A 143 -11.41 27.72 4.78
C SER A 143 -10.71 29.05 4.53
N ILE A 144 -11.15 30.13 5.17
CA ILE A 144 -10.48 31.45 5.08
C ILE A 144 -9.09 31.39 5.73
N ARG A 145 -8.97 30.86 6.94
CA ARG A 145 -7.66 30.69 7.61
C ARG A 145 -6.71 29.81 6.80
N TYR A 146 -7.27 28.78 6.17
CA TYR A 146 -6.53 27.90 5.28
C TYR A 146 -6.04 28.65 4.03
N ALA A 147 -6.89 29.47 3.41
CA ALA A 147 -6.50 30.35 2.31
C ALA A 147 -5.41 31.36 2.71
N GLU A 148 -5.54 31.99 3.89
CA GLU A 148 -4.55 32.93 4.44
C GLU A 148 -3.19 32.28 4.70
N SER A 149 -3.16 30.97 4.98
CA SER A 149 -1.89 30.24 5.16
C SER A 149 -1.06 30.19 3.87
N PHE A 150 -1.71 30.30 2.70
CA PHE A 150 -1.06 30.37 1.40
C PHE A 150 -0.92 31.82 0.91
N PHE A 151 -1.93 32.65 1.15
CA PHE A 151 -1.99 34.03 0.71
C PHE A 151 -2.33 34.96 1.88
N PRO A 152 -1.32 35.36 2.69
CA PRO A 152 -1.54 36.16 3.92
C PRO A 152 -2.16 37.54 3.70
N SER A 153 -2.22 38.01 2.45
CA SER A 153 -2.76 39.32 2.05
C SER A 153 -4.26 39.31 1.75
N ILE A 154 -4.97 38.17 1.88
CA ILE A 154 -6.42 38.10 1.64
C ILE A 154 -7.15 39.01 2.64
N ARG A 155 -7.88 40.02 2.14
CA ARG A 155 -8.71 40.93 2.95
C ARG A 155 -10.11 41.14 2.37
N ARG A 156 -10.28 40.99 1.06
CA ARG A 156 -11.54 41.18 0.33
C ARG A 156 -11.95 39.87 -0.31
N ILE A 157 -13.06 39.29 0.10
CA ILE A 157 -13.49 37.96 -0.36
C ILE A 157 -14.87 37.99 -1.00
N LEU A 158 -15.08 37.07 -1.93
CA LEU A 158 -16.38 36.81 -2.56
C LEU A 158 -16.83 35.39 -2.26
N PHE A 159 -18.04 35.22 -1.71
CA PHE A 159 -18.74 33.94 -1.78
C PHE A 159 -19.59 33.89 -3.06
N LEU A 160 -19.35 32.86 -3.88
CA LEU A 160 -20.01 32.69 -5.18
C LEU A 160 -20.70 31.32 -5.26
N GLY A 161 -21.95 31.30 -5.74
CA GLY A 161 -22.68 30.07 -6.01
C GLY A 161 -23.79 30.21 -7.05
N ASP A 162 -24.52 29.13 -7.27
CA ASP A 162 -25.72 29.10 -8.10
C ASP A 162 -26.97 29.60 -7.36
N GLN A 163 -28.16 29.39 -7.92
CA GLN A 163 -29.45 29.74 -7.28
C GLN A 163 -30.16 28.52 -6.65
N GLY A 164 -29.42 27.47 -6.29
CA GLY A 164 -29.97 26.32 -5.58
C GLY A 164 -30.27 26.61 -4.10
N ILE A 165 -31.17 25.82 -3.50
CA ILE A 165 -31.54 25.91 -2.07
C ILE A 165 -30.33 25.72 -1.14
N THR A 166 -29.38 24.86 -1.51
CA THR A 166 -28.13 24.69 -0.74
C THR A 166 -27.30 25.97 -0.76
N THR A 167 -27.10 26.58 -1.95
CA THR A 167 -26.38 27.85 -2.09
C THR A 167 -27.05 28.97 -1.31
N GLU A 168 -28.38 29.06 -1.35
CA GLU A 168 -29.14 30.05 -0.58
C GLU A 168 -28.76 30.00 0.91
N GLY A 169 -28.82 28.82 1.52
CA GLY A 169 -28.51 28.64 2.95
C GLY A 169 -27.05 28.95 3.28
N MET A 170 -26.11 28.54 2.42
CA MET A 170 -24.68 28.85 2.61
C MET A 170 -24.41 30.36 2.51
N LEU A 171 -24.97 31.05 1.51
CA LEU A 171 -24.77 32.50 1.33
C LEU A 171 -25.45 33.32 2.41
N GLU A 172 -26.65 32.92 2.87
CA GLU A 172 -27.31 33.57 4.00
C GLU A 172 -26.44 33.48 5.26
N ARG A 173 -25.93 32.27 5.56
CA ARG A 173 -25.03 32.08 6.70
C ARG A 173 -23.75 32.90 6.56
N ALA A 174 -23.12 32.90 5.38
CA ALA A 174 -21.91 33.68 5.11
C ALA A 174 -22.09 35.19 5.35
N ARG A 175 -23.30 35.74 5.16
CA ARG A 175 -23.61 37.16 5.47
C ARG A 175 -23.72 37.45 6.97
N THR A 176 -24.00 36.44 7.77
CA THR A 176 -24.24 36.58 9.22
C THR A 176 -23.00 36.30 10.08
N VAL A 177 -22.00 35.62 9.52
CA VAL A 177 -20.76 35.28 10.21
C VAL A 177 -19.78 36.45 10.10
N GLU A 178 -19.13 36.79 11.22
CA GLU A 178 -18.02 37.74 11.23
C GLU A 178 -16.71 37.01 10.94
N PHE A 179 -15.89 37.57 10.04
CA PHE A 179 -14.59 37.01 9.68
C PHE A 179 -13.46 37.96 10.13
N PRO A 180 -12.83 37.72 11.28
CA PRO A 180 -11.75 38.58 11.77
C PRO A 180 -10.63 38.72 10.75
N GLY A 181 -10.19 39.95 10.48
CA GLY A 181 -9.14 40.24 9.52
C GLY A 181 -9.61 40.40 8.07
N ILE A 182 -10.87 40.08 7.76
CA ILE A 182 -11.48 40.33 6.45
C ILE A 182 -12.19 41.70 6.48
N GLU A 183 -11.86 42.55 5.49
CA GLU A 183 -12.38 43.91 5.36
C GLU A 183 -13.69 43.95 4.55
N THR A 184 -13.87 43.03 3.60
CA THR A 184 -15.04 43.00 2.72
C THR A 184 -15.45 41.58 2.43
N VAL A 185 -16.75 41.31 2.61
CA VAL A 185 -17.38 40.02 2.32
C VAL A 185 -18.57 40.29 1.41
N ASP A 186 -18.41 39.94 0.14
CA ASP A 186 -19.52 40.00 -0.83
C ASP A 186 -20.08 38.60 -1.08
N THR A 187 -21.36 38.56 -1.48
CA THR A 187 -22.05 37.32 -1.86
C THR A 187 -22.73 37.50 -3.20
N ILE A 188 -22.52 36.58 -4.13
CA ILE A 188 -23.16 36.59 -5.45
C ILE A 188 -23.72 35.20 -5.75
N SER A 189 -24.97 35.15 -6.19
CA SER A 189 -25.57 33.96 -6.79
C SER A 189 -25.96 34.23 -8.25
N VAL A 190 -25.74 33.25 -9.12
CA VAL A 190 -26.02 33.35 -10.57
C VAL A 190 -26.85 32.17 -11.07
N ALA A 191 -27.64 32.38 -12.11
CA ALA A 191 -28.51 31.34 -12.67
C ALA A 191 -27.84 30.56 -13.79
N THR A 192 -26.97 31.22 -14.55
CA THR A 192 -26.41 30.66 -15.78
C THR A 192 -24.89 30.55 -15.73
N PHE A 193 -24.35 29.61 -16.50
CA PHE A 193 -22.90 29.46 -16.61
C PHE A 193 -22.24 30.68 -17.27
N GLU A 194 -22.93 31.42 -18.13
CA GLU A 194 -22.37 32.64 -18.74
C GLU A 194 -22.25 33.80 -17.73
N GLU A 195 -23.21 33.94 -16.82
CA GLU A 195 -23.11 34.87 -15.69
C GLU A 195 -21.96 34.46 -14.75
N TRP A 196 -21.83 33.17 -14.45
CA TRP A 196 -20.72 32.63 -13.67
C TRP A 196 -19.37 33.02 -14.27
N LYS A 197 -19.18 32.78 -15.57
CA LYS A 197 -17.95 33.16 -16.29
C LYS A 197 -17.66 34.66 -16.21
N THR A 198 -18.70 35.48 -16.28
CA THR A 198 -18.60 36.93 -16.16
C THR A 198 -18.13 37.35 -14.78
N VAL A 199 -18.71 36.79 -13.71
CA VAL A 199 -18.29 37.06 -12.33
C VAL A 199 -16.85 36.65 -12.10
N ILE A 200 -16.45 35.44 -12.53
CA ILE A 200 -15.07 34.95 -12.40
C ILE A 200 -14.09 35.87 -13.14
N SER A 201 -14.41 36.28 -14.37
CA SER A 201 -13.52 37.13 -15.18
C SER A 201 -13.33 38.55 -14.61
N GLN A 202 -14.31 39.06 -13.86
CA GLN A 202 -14.30 40.40 -13.25
C GLN A 202 -13.90 40.40 -11.77
N SER A 203 -13.41 39.27 -11.26
CA SER A 203 -13.19 39.05 -9.84
C SER A 203 -11.96 39.75 -9.25
N THR A 204 -11.10 40.39 -10.05
CA THR A 204 -9.83 41.02 -9.61
C THR A 204 -9.96 42.13 -8.56
N ARG A 205 -11.19 42.55 -8.24
CA ARG A 205 -11.47 43.45 -7.10
C ARG A 205 -11.46 42.75 -5.74
N TYR A 206 -11.49 41.42 -5.73
CA TYR A 206 -11.34 40.57 -4.56
C TYR A 206 -9.94 39.94 -4.54
N ASP A 207 -9.52 39.47 -3.38
CA ASP A 207 -8.26 38.76 -3.18
C ASP A 207 -8.44 37.24 -3.28
N ALA A 208 -9.63 36.73 -2.96
CA ALA A 208 -10.00 35.31 -3.11
C ALA A 208 -11.50 35.13 -3.32
N ILE A 209 -11.88 34.01 -3.95
CA ILE A 209 -13.27 33.56 -4.11
C ILE A 209 -13.46 32.27 -3.30
N PHE A 210 -14.57 32.14 -2.60
CA PHE A 210 -15.00 30.91 -1.92
C PHE A 210 -16.30 30.42 -2.58
N LEU A 211 -16.24 29.26 -3.23
CA LEU A 211 -17.38 28.68 -3.91
C LEU A 211 -18.28 27.93 -2.91
N THR A 212 -19.59 28.20 -2.96
CA THR A 212 -20.59 27.50 -2.15
C THR A 212 -21.08 26.23 -2.84
N ALA A 213 -21.86 26.34 -3.92
CA ALA A 213 -22.29 25.24 -4.79
C ALA A 213 -22.62 25.75 -6.21
N TYR A 214 -22.47 24.89 -7.21
CA TYR A 214 -22.81 25.20 -8.62
C TYR A 214 -23.47 24.00 -9.33
N ARG A 215 -24.38 23.33 -8.62
CA ARG A 215 -25.06 22.10 -9.03
C ARG A 215 -26.22 22.33 -10.01
N VAL A 216 -26.75 23.55 -10.11
CA VAL A 216 -27.96 23.86 -10.88
C VAL A 216 -27.79 24.99 -11.91
N LEU A 217 -26.55 25.30 -12.32
CA LEU A 217 -26.31 26.27 -13.38
C LEU A 217 -26.89 25.80 -14.72
N ALA A 218 -27.56 26.73 -15.41
CA ALA A 218 -28.11 26.46 -16.74
C ALA A 218 -27.21 26.96 -17.87
N ASP A 219 -27.21 26.24 -18.99
CA ASP A 219 -26.65 26.69 -20.27
C ASP A 219 -27.60 27.65 -21.02
N ARG A 220 -27.20 28.07 -22.23
CA ARG A 220 -27.99 29.01 -23.04
C ARG A 220 -29.34 28.46 -23.52
N VAL A 221 -29.55 27.14 -23.47
CA VAL A 221 -30.81 26.49 -23.86
C VAL A 221 -31.61 26.01 -22.64
N GLY A 222 -31.16 26.32 -21.42
CA GLY A 222 -31.84 26.00 -20.16
C GLY A 222 -31.54 24.60 -19.61
N SER A 223 -30.55 23.90 -20.15
CA SER A 223 -30.12 22.57 -19.65
C SER A 223 -29.13 22.73 -18.50
N SER A 224 -29.11 21.76 -17.58
CA SER A 224 -28.14 21.73 -16.48
C SER A 224 -26.72 21.52 -17.02
N VAL A 225 -25.77 22.33 -16.55
CA VAL A 225 -24.35 22.20 -16.88
C VAL A 225 -23.70 21.20 -15.92
N PRO A 226 -22.92 20.22 -16.40
CA PRO A 226 -22.15 19.32 -15.54
C PRO A 226 -21.23 20.10 -14.59
N THR A 227 -21.15 19.69 -13.32
CA THR A 227 -20.36 20.42 -12.32
C THR A 227 -18.88 20.40 -12.67
N GLU A 228 -18.40 19.29 -13.25
CA GLU A 228 -17.02 19.11 -13.68
C GLU A 228 -16.62 20.14 -14.75
N GLU A 229 -17.54 20.49 -15.65
CA GLU A 229 -17.32 21.54 -16.65
C GLU A 229 -17.16 22.92 -15.98
N VAL A 230 -18.02 23.22 -15.00
CA VAL A 230 -18.00 24.50 -14.28
C VAL A 230 -16.72 24.63 -13.44
N GLY A 231 -16.39 23.61 -12.65
CA GLY A 231 -15.23 23.57 -11.77
C GLY A 231 -13.92 23.66 -12.55
N SER A 232 -13.77 22.83 -13.59
CA SER A 232 -12.57 22.83 -14.44
C SER A 232 -12.38 24.16 -15.16
N TRP A 233 -13.43 24.71 -15.77
CA TRP A 233 -13.36 26.02 -16.41
C TRP A 233 -12.99 27.12 -15.41
N THR A 234 -13.58 27.10 -14.21
CA THR A 234 -13.30 28.10 -13.16
C THR A 234 -11.85 28.05 -12.71
N ALA A 235 -11.33 26.84 -12.46
CA ALA A 235 -9.95 26.61 -12.05
C ALA A 235 -8.94 27.11 -13.09
N GLU A 236 -9.24 26.98 -14.39
CA GLU A 236 -8.36 27.40 -15.48
C GLU A 236 -8.43 28.90 -15.77
N ASN A 237 -9.59 29.53 -15.57
CA ASN A 237 -9.85 30.89 -16.03
C ASN A 237 -9.87 31.95 -14.92
N SER A 238 -9.95 31.57 -13.64
CA SER A 238 -9.98 32.55 -12.55
C SER A 238 -8.64 33.31 -12.42
N PRO A 239 -8.64 34.65 -12.40
CA PRO A 239 -7.43 35.46 -12.23
C PRO A 239 -6.91 35.51 -10.78
N ILE A 240 -7.72 35.09 -9.82
CA ILE A 240 -7.41 35.08 -8.37
C ILE A 240 -7.65 33.69 -7.77
N PRO A 241 -7.05 33.34 -6.62
CA PRO A 241 -7.23 32.03 -6.02
C PRO A 241 -8.70 31.78 -5.66
N VAL A 242 -9.18 30.58 -6.01
CA VAL A 242 -10.54 30.13 -5.77
C VAL A 242 -10.49 28.94 -4.83
N PHE A 243 -11.22 29.02 -3.72
CA PHE A 243 -11.33 28.00 -2.70
C PHE A 243 -12.72 27.38 -2.70
N ALA A 244 -12.79 26.13 -2.26
CA ALA A 244 -14.01 25.35 -2.20
C ALA A 244 -14.52 25.24 -0.77
N LEU A 245 -15.85 25.21 -0.61
CA LEU A 245 -16.49 24.81 0.64
C LEU A 245 -17.02 23.36 0.61
N LEU A 246 -17.05 22.74 -0.58
CA LEU A 246 -17.50 21.37 -0.82
C LEU A 246 -16.41 20.58 -1.56
N ASP A 247 -16.26 19.30 -1.24
CA ASP A 247 -15.16 18.41 -1.65
C ASP A 247 -15.03 18.22 -3.16
N TYR A 248 -16.15 17.97 -3.85
CA TYR A 248 -16.19 17.72 -5.30
C TYR A 248 -15.54 18.85 -6.10
N MET A 249 -15.61 20.09 -5.61
CA MET A 249 -15.04 21.23 -6.32
C MET A 249 -13.51 21.16 -6.40
N VAL A 250 -12.86 20.66 -5.34
CA VAL A 250 -11.40 20.52 -5.31
C VAL A 250 -10.97 19.40 -6.26
N GLU A 251 -11.75 18.32 -6.32
CA GLU A 251 -11.57 17.24 -7.30
C GLU A 251 -11.71 17.74 -8.74
N GLU A 252 -12.65 18.67 -8.99
CA GLU A 252 -12.90 19.27 -10.30
C GLU A 252 -11.88 20.35 -10.71
N GLY A 253 -10.92 20.70 -9.84
CA GLY A 253 -9.81 21.59 -10.18
C GLY A 253 -9.63 22.80 -9.27
N ILE A 254 -10.58 23.11 -8.38
CA ILE A 254 -10.50 24.27 -7.49
C ILE A 254 -9.31 24.13 -6.53
N LEU A 255 -8.66 25.25 -6.16
CA LEU A 255 -7.34 25.24 -5.50
C LEU A 255 -7.30 24.39 -4.23
N GLY A 256 -8.32 24.49 -3.39
CA GLY A 256 -8.40 23.77 -2.12
C GLY A 256 -9.47 24.34 -1.21
N GLY A 257 -9.55 23.83 0.01
CA GLY A 257 -10.50 24.29 1.01
C GLY A 257 -10.52 23.41 2.25
N VAL A 258 -11.21 23.88 3.29
CA VAL A 258 -11.61 23.04 4.43
C VAL A 258 -13.06 22.65 4.18
N VAL A 259 -13.26 21.45 3.65
CA VAL A 259 -14.54 21.06 3.06
C VAL A 259 -15.33 20.12 3.96
N GLN A 260 -16.64 20.09 3.72
CA GLN A 260 -17.53 19.07 4.28
C GLN A 260 -17.22 17.69 3.70
N SER A 261 -17.32 16.65 4.53
CA SER A 261 -17.13 15.25 4.11
C SER A 261 -18.49 14.54 4.04
N PRO A 262 -19.01 14.23 2.84
CA PRO A 262 -20.28 13.53 2.70
C PRO A 262 -20.24 12.14 3.35
N TYR A 263 -19.10 11.44 3.28
CA TYR A 263 -18.92 10.18 4.01
C TYR A 263 -19.12 10.34 5.52
N ARG A 264 -18.50 11.35 6.14
CA ARG A 264 -18.65 11.57 7.60
C ARG A 264 -20.06 12.01 7.98
N GLN A 265 -20.73 12.78 7.13
CA GLN A 265 -22.15 13.11 7.30
C GLN A 265 -23.01 11.84 7.36
N GLY A 266 -22.85 10.95 6.37
CA GLY A 266 -23.55 9.67 6.32
C GLY A 266 -23.21 8.74 7.49
N TYR A 267 -21.93 8.63 7.84
CA TYR A 267 -21.47 7.77 8.94
C TYR A 267 -22.05 8.22 10.29
N GLN A 268 -22.05 9.53 10.55
CA GLN A 268 -22.63 10.07 11.78
C GLN A 268 -24.15 9.86 11.83
N ALA A 269 -24.84 9.98 10.70
CA ALA A 269 -26.26 9.66 10.60
C ALA A 269 -26.53 8.17 10.90
N GLY A 270 -25.71 7.26 10.34
CA GLY A 270 -25.80 5.84 10.64
C GLY A 270 -25.55 5.51 12.12
N LEU A 271 -24.64 6.21 12.80
CA LEU A 271 -24.46 6.07 14.25
C LEU A 271 -25.70 6.49 15.03
N LEU A 272 -26.33 7.62 14.69
CA LEU A 272 -27.60 8.03 15.31
C LEU A 272 -28.70 7.00 15.05
N THR A 273 -28.74 6.41 13.85
CA THR A 273 -29.64 5.31 13.53
C THR A 273 -29.42 4.09 14.43
N LEU A 274 -28.18 3.71 14.73
CA LEU A 274 -27.90 2.63 15.68
C LEU A 274 -28.36 2.95 17.11
N GLU A 275 -28.17 4.18 17.59
CA GLU A 275 -28.66 4.63 18.90
C GLU A 275 -30.18 4.49 19.00
N ILE A 276 -30.91 4.87 17.95
CA ILE A 276 -32.37 4.80 17.92
C ILE A 276 -32.84 3.34 17.83
N LEU A 277 -32.34 2.57 16.86
CA LEU A 277 -32.85 1.22 16.58
C LEU A 277 -32.49 0.19 17.64
N PHE A 278 -31.27 0.24 18.17
CA PHE A 278 -30.74 -0.85 19.00
C PHE A 278 -30.52 -0.46 20.46
N LYS A 279 -30.41 0.83 20.77
CA LYS A 279 -30.31 1.33 22.16
C LYS A 279 -31.60 1.99 22.66
N GLY A 280 -32.61 2.13 21.79
CA GLY A 280 -33.93 2.64 22.16
C GLY A 280 -33.93 4.13 22.47
N ALA A 281 -32.96 4.89 21.96
CA ALA A 281 -32.94 6.33 22.12
C ALA A 281 -34.11 7.00 21.40
N ILE A 282 -34.70 8.02 22.02
CA ILE A 282 -35.76 8.83 21.39
C ILE A 282 -35.07 9.89 20.53
N PRO A 283 -35.45 10.09 19.25
CA PRO A 283 -34.80 11.06 18.37
C PRO A 283 -34.65 12.45 19.00
N SER A 284 -35.71 13.00 19.59
CA SER A 284 -35.65 14.33 20.23
C SER A 284 -34.77 14.44 21.48
N SER A 285 -34.34 13.32 22.07
CA SER A 285 -33.35 13.32 23.16
C SER A 285 -31.91 13.38 22.66
N LEU A 286 -31.68 13.08 21.37
CA LEU A 286 -30.38 13.15 20.73
C LEU A 286 -30.19 14.56 20.17
N PRO A 287 -29.17 15.32 20.61
CA PRO A 287 -28.93 16.65 20.10
C PRO A 287 -28.59 16.61 18.62
N LEU A 288 -28.98 17.65 17.88
CA LEU A 288 -28.49 17.86 16.52
C LEU A 288 -26.96 17.91 16.55
N SER A 289 -26.34 17.14 15.66
CA SER A 289 -24.90 17.02 15.59
C SER A 289 -24.33 17.80 14.41
N GLU A 290 -23.08 18.20 14.53
CA GLU A 290 -22.32 18.90 13.50
C GLU A 290 -20.96 18.22 13.39
N LEU A 291 -20.40 18.19 12.18
CA LEU A 291 -19.01 17.79 12.02
C LEU A 291 -18.10 18.85 12.64
N LYS A 292 -17.23 18.43 13.56
CA LYS A 292 -16.32 19.35 14.27
C LYS A 292 -15.09 19.73 13.45
N ASN A 293 -14.73 18.91 12.46
CA ASN A 293 -13.53 19.09 11.66
C ASN A 293 -13.85 18.81 10.18
N GLY A 294 -13.55 19.78 9.32
CA GLY A 294 -13.55 19.59 7.88
C GLY A 294 -12.32 18.87 7.37
N GLU A 295 -12.34 18.52 6.10
CA GLU A 295 -11.22 17.91 5.39
C GLU A 295 -10.42 18.99 4.67
N ARG A 296 -9.13 19.12 4.96
CA ARG A 296 -8.23 20.04 4.24
C ARG A 296 -7.82 19.41 2.92
N MET A 297 -8.40 19.92 1.85
CA MET A 297 -8.13 19.48 0.49
C MET A 297 -7.29 20.50 -0.27
N ILE A 298 -6.38 20.02 -1.12
CA ILE A 298 -5.61 20.86 -2.05
C ILE A 298 -5.51 20.20 -3.43
N ASN A 299 -5.65 21.01 -4.48
CA ASN A 299 -5.39 20.64 -5.86
C ASN A 299 -4.01 21.13 -6.29
N ILE A 300 -3.10 20.21 -6.60
CA ILE A 300 -1.69 20.54 -6.85
C ILE A 300 -1.47 21.20 -8.21
N LYS A 301 -2.20 20.78 -9.25
CA LYS A 301 -2.17 21.46 -10.56
C LYS A 301 -2.51 22.94 -10.41
N THR A 302 -3.55 23.26 -9.64
CA THR A 302 -3.97 24.64 -9.41
C THR A 302 -3.06 25.39 -8.44
N ALA A 303 -2.54 24.72 -7.41
CA ALA A 303 -1.55 25.32 -6.49
C ALA A 303 -0.28 25.79 -7.24
N GLN A 304 0.20 24.98 -8.18
CA GLN A 304 1.34 25.33 -9.03
C GLN A 304 1.03 26.52 -9.95
N ARG A 305 -0.18 26.57 -10.54
CA ARG A 305 -0.64 27.72 -11.36
C ARG A 305 -0.59 29.04 -10.58
N PHE A 306 -0.88 29.00 -9.29
CA PHE A 306 -0.78 30.16 -8.39
C PHE A 306 0.61 30.36 -7.75
N GLY A 307 1.63 29.60 -8.18
CA GLY A 307 3.01 29.79 -7.74
C GLY A 307 3.29 29.33 -6.30
N LEU A 308 2.45 28.46 -5.72
CA LEU A 308 2.68 27.90 -4.38
C LEU A 308 3.86 26.91 -4.45
N GLY A 309 4.99 27.29 -3.85
CA GLY A 309 6.23 26.50 -3.87
C GLY A 309 6.26 25.33 -2.87
N GLU A 310 7.15 24.37 -3.10
CA GLU A 310 7.29 23.13 -2.32
C GLU A 310 7.43 23.34 -0.83
N SER A 311 8.23 24.31 -0.41
CA SER A 311 8.50 24.55 1.01
C SER A 311 7.25 25.01 1.77
N LEU A 312 6.25 25.55 1.06
CA LEU A 312 4.97 25.96 1.61
C LEU A 312 4.00 24.78 1.63
N LEU A 313 3.98 23.96 0.57
CA LEU A 313 3.18 22.75 0.51
C LEU A 313 3.68 21.69 1.52
N SER A 314 4.97 21.42 1.63
CA SER A 314 5.51 20.43 2.58
C SER A 314 5.34 20.81 4.05
N LYS A 315 5.13 22.09 4.35
CA LYS A 315 4.76 22.57 5.69
C LYS A 315 3.26 22.55 5.96
N GLY A 316 2.44 22.44 4.90
CA GLY A 316 0.99 22.35 4.99
C GLY A 316 0.55 20.97 5.48
N SER A 317 -0.49 20.94 6.31
CA SER A 317 -1.18 19.70 6.67
C SER A 317 -2.43 19.59 5.81
N PHE A 318 -2.45 18.58 4.94
CA PHE A 318 -3.57 18.25 4.06
C PHE A 318 -4.11 16.90 4.47
N ASP A 319 -5.43 16.79 4.52
CA ASP A 319 -6.13 15.53 4.77
C ASP A 319 -6.32 14.79 3.43
N ARG A 320 -6.42 15.52 2.31
CA ARG A 320 -6.46 14.94 0.96
C ARG A 320 -5.84 15.84 -0.10
N ILE A 321 -5.15 15.22 -1.05
CA ILE A 321 -4.41 15.88 -2.12
C ILE A 321 -4.92 15.35 -3.46
N VAL A 322 -5.20 16.24 -4.42
CA VAL A 322 -5.70 15.89 -5.75
C VAL A 322 -4.98 16.65 -6.86
N GLY A 323 -5.23 16.28 -8.12
CA GLY A 323 -4.75 17.04 -9.28
C GLY A 323 -3.34 16.67 -9.77
N PHE A 324 -2.90 15.40 -9.65
CA PHE A 324 -1.64 14.92 -10.20
C PHE A 324 -1.71 14.51 -11.69
N GLY A 325 -2.72 14.98 -12.43
CA GLY A 325 -2.93 14.73 -13.86
C GLY A 325 -4.13 13.83 -14.13
N ASN A 326 -4.27 13.31 -15.36
CA ASN A 326 -5.31 12.32 -15.74
C ASN A 326 -5.05 10.92 -15.13
N ILE A 327 -4.27 10.82 -14.06
CA ILE A 327 -4.01 9.57 -13.36
C ILE A 327 -5.23 9.37 -12.48
N PRO A 328 -6.08 8.36 -12.71
CA PRO A 328 -7.18 8.10 -11.81
C PRO A 328 -6.53 7.40 -10.59
N GLU A 329 -5.97 8.16 -9.64
CA GLU A 329 -5.06 7.63 -8.62
C GLU A 329 -5.74 6.58 -7.75
N ASN A 330 -7.04 6.79 -7.50
CA ASN A 330 -7.92 5.82 -6.86
C ASN A 330 -8.05 4.52 -7.66
N HIS A 331 -8.04 4.56 -8.99
CA HIS A 331 -8.20 3.36 -9.82
C HIS A 331 -6.95 2.49 -9.81
N TYR A 332 -5.75 3.07 -9.95
CA TYR A 332 -4.51 2.29 -9.88
C TYR A 332 -4.39 1.59 -8.53
N LEU A 333 -4.53 2.35 -7.45
CA LEU A 333 -4.39 1.80 -6.11
C LEU A 333 -5.48 0.75 -5.81
N ARG A 334 -6.73 0.98 -6.23
CA ARG A 334 -7.81 -0.02 -6.15
C ARG A 334 -7.47 -1.28 -6.94
N SER A 335 -7.05 -1.15 -8.20
CA SER A 335 -6.70 -2.28 -9.05
C SER A 335 -5.54 -3.09 -8.48
N ILE A 336 -4.47 -2.44 -8.02
CA ILE A 336 -3.29 -3.10 -7.45
C ILE A 336 -3.67 -3.87 -6.17
N VAL A 337 -4.42 -3.22 -5.26
CA VAL A 337 -4.88 -3.86 -4.01
C VAL A 337 -5.81 -5.02 -4.32
N SER A 338 -6.76 -4.87 -5.24
CA SER A 338 -7.70 -5.92 -5.62
C SER A 338 -7.01 -7.11 -6.30
N LEU A 339 -6.04 -6.90 -7.19
CA LEU A 339 -5.26 -7.99 -7.79
C LEU A 339 -4.45 -8.74 -6.74
N PHE A 340 -3.86 -8.03 -5.78
CA PHE A 340 -3.15 -8.64 -4.66
C PHE A 340 -4.09 -9.51 -3.80
N GLU A 341 -5.27 -8.97 -3.47
CA GLU A 341 -6.31 -9.71 -2.74
C GLU A 341 -6.78 -10.95 -3.51
N GLU A 342 -6.98 -10.83 -4.83
CA GLU A 342 -7.41 -11.92 -5.70
C GLU A 342 -6.41 -13.09 -5.67
N VAL A 343 -5.10 -12.81 -5.77
CA VAL A 343 -4.06 -13.85 -5.71
C VAL A 343 -4.10 -14.59 -4.38
N LEU A 344 -4.13 -13.85 -3.26
CA LEU A 344 -4.17 -14.45 -1.94
C LEU A 344 -5.46 -15.26 -1.73
N LYS A 345 -6.60 -14.75 -2.19
CA LYS A 345 -7.88 -15.43 -2.05
C LYS A 345 -7.98 -16.67 -2.93
N GLY A 346 -7.43 -16.62 -4.14
CA GLY A 346 -7.33 -17.77 -5.03
C GLY A 346 -6.58 -18.93 -4.37
N ILE A 347 -5.43 -18.65 -3.76
CA ILE A 347 -4.65 -19.65 -3.01
C ILE A 347 -5.44 -20.16 -1.80
N GLU A 348 -6.02 -19.26 -1.00
CA GLU A 348 -6.83 -19.64 0.17
C GLU A 348 -7.99 -20.57 -0.21
N ASN A 349 -8.68 -20.29 -1.32
CA ASN A 349 -9.79 -21.10 -1.82
C ASN A 349 -9.32 -22.50 -2.25
N CYS A 350 -8.16 -22.60 -2.93
CA CYS A 350 -7.55 -23.89 -3.27
C CYS A 350 -7.24 -24.70 -2.00
N LEU A 351 -6.54 -24.10 -1.03
CA LEU A 351 -6.19 -24.77 0.23
C LEU A 351 -7.42 -25.14 1.06
N SER A 352 -8.44 -24.28 1.10
CA SER A 352 -9.71 -24.54 1.78
C SER A 352 -10.47 -25.71 1.15
N THR A 353 -10.34 -25.89 -0.17
CA THR A 353 -10.90 -27.06 -0.87
C THR A 353 -10.19 -28.35 -0.44
N LEU A 354 -8.86 -28.33 -0.32
CA LEU A 354 -8.09 -29.45 0.21
C LEU A 354 -8.45 -29.74 1.67
N ALA A 355 -8.68 -28.70 2.48
CA ALA A 355 -9.05 -28.85 3.88
C ALA A 355 -10.39 -29.58 4.10
N ARG A 356 -11.27 -29.56 3.10
CA ARG A 356 -12.58 -30.26 3.11
C ARG A 356 -12.49 -31.74 2.72
N LEU A 357 -11.33 -32.23 2.30
CA LEU A 357 -11.16 -33.65 1.95
C LEU A 357 -11.37 -34.57 3.16
N PRO A 358 -11.82 -35.82 2.95
CA PRO A 358 -11.98 -36.78 4.05
C PRO A 358 -10.67 -37.04 4.82
N ALA A 359 -10.78 -37.33 6.12
CA ALA A 359 -9.63 -37.55 7.01
C ALA A 359 -8.54 -38.52 6.49
N PRO A 360 -8.88 -39.67 5.85
CA PRO A 360 -7.87 -40.58 5.32
C PRO A 360 -7.00 -39.96 4.23
N TYR A 361 -7.53 -39.03 3.43
CA TYR A 361 -6.77 -38.35 2.39
C TYR A 361 -5.89 -37.24 2.98
N ARG A 362 -6.39 -36.56 4.03
CA ARG A 362 -5.66 -35.49 4.73
C ARG A 362 -4.40 -35.96 5.45
N SER A 363 -4.26 -37.25 5.74
CA SER A 363 -3.07 -37.81 6.42
C SER A 363 -2.07 -38.50 5.49
N GLN A 364 -2.34 -38.57 4.18
CA GLN A 364 -1.51 -39.32 3.22
C GLN A 364 -0.78 -38.39 2.25
N TRP A 365 0.49 -38.12 2.55
CA TRP A 365 1.34 -37.21 1.75
C TRP A 365 1.35 -37.54 0.25
N GLU A 366 1.48 -38.81 -0.12
CA GLU A 366 1.51 -39.24 -1.52
C GLU A 366 0.21 -38.92 -2.29
N ILE A 367 -0.92 -38.79 -1.57
CA ILE A 367 -2.19 -38.38 -2.19
C ILE A 367 -2.32 -36.85 -2.24
N LEU A 368 -1.76 -36.14 -1.26
CA LEU A 368 -1.86 -34.68 -1.17
C LEU A 368 -0.88 -33.96 -2.09
N LYS A 369 0.32 -34.50 -2.26
CA LYS A 369 1.42 -33.88 -3.00
C LYS A 369 1.02 -33.45 -4.43
N PRO A 370 0.32 -34.26 -5.23
CA PRO A 370 -0.13 -33.84 -6.57
C PRO A 370 -1.07 -32.63 -6.55
N SER A 371 -1.96 -32.56 -5.55
CA SER A 371 -2.93 -31.46 -5.41
C SER A 371 -2.29 -30.15 -4.92
N LEU A 372 -1.22 -30.23 -4.14
CA LEU A 372 -0.42 -29.05 -3.81
C LEU A 372 0.43 -28.61 -5.00
N LYS A 373 0.98 -29.56 -5.76
CA LYS A 373 1.74 -29.30 -6.98
C LYS A 373 0.89 -28.60 -8.06
N SER A 374 -0.38 -28.93 -8.21
CA SER A 374 -1.26 -28.22 -9.16
C SER A 374 -1.50 -26.76 -8.77
N ILE A 375 -1.35 -26.38 -7.51
CA ILE A 375 -1.39 -24.97 -7.08
C ILE A 375 -0.09 -24.25 -7.52
N GLU A 376 1.06 -24.93 -7.46
CA GLU A 376 2.36 -24.41 -7.93
C GLU A 376 2.39 -24.15 -9.45
N GLU A 377 1.55 -24.86 -10.21
CA GLU A 377 1.39 -24.63 -11.66
C GLU A 377 0.64 -23.32 -11.97
N VAL A 378 -0.17 -22.83 -11.03
CA VAL A 378 -0.97 -21.59 -11.18
C VAL A 378 -0.29 -20.40 -10.50
N TYR A 379 0.36 -20.64 -9.37
CA TYR A 379 1.02 -19.62 -8.56
C TYR A 379 2.47 -20.00 -8.34
N SER A 380 3.40 -19.09 -8.61
CA SER A 380 4.82 -19.31 -8.33
C SER A 380 5.07 -19.36 -6.82
N GLY A 381 5.29 -20.55 -6.29
CA GLY A 381 5.48 -20.77 -4.87
C GLY A 381 5.69 -22.23 -4.52
N LEU A 382 5.61 -22.54 -3.23
CA LEU A 382 5.79 -23.88 -2.69
C LEU A 382 4.59 -24.31 -1.85
N GLY A 383 3.94 -25.40 -2.24
CA GLY A 383 2.91 -26.07 -1.46
C GLY A 383 3.51 -26.90 -0.32
N PHE A 384 2.88 -26.85 0.85
CA PHE A 384 3.30 -27.62 2.01
C PHE A 384 2.12 -28.12 2.85
N PHE A 385 2.36 -29.20 3.58
CA PHE A 385 1.43 -29.78 4.55
C PHE A 385 2.13 -29.90 5.89
N GLY A 386 1.64 -29.19 6.90
CA GLY A 386 2.26 -29.12 8.22
C GLY A 386 1.49 -29.88 9.29
N THR A 387 2.23 -30.38 10.26
CA THR A 387 1.75 -30.93 11.53
C THR A 387 2.43 -30.17 12.68
N PRO A 388 2.04 -30.39 13.94
CA PRO A 388 2.75 -29.84 15.08
C PRO A 388 4.20 -30.30 15.22
N ASP A 389 4.62 -31.38 14.55
CA ASP A 389 5.96 -31.96 14.70
C ASP A 389 6.90 -31.65 13.53
N GLY A 390 6.40 -30.94 12.50
CA GLY A 390 7.16 -30.57 11.32
C GLY A 390 6.26 -30.45 10.10
N TYR A 391 6.86 -30.39 8.91
CA TYR A 391 6.07 -30.27 7.68
C TYR A 391 6.68 -31.02 6.50
N TYR A 392 5.79 -31.36 5.56
CA TYR A 392 6.11 -31.83 4.23
C TYR A 392 6.07 -30.65 3.25
N SER A 393 7.02 -30.59 2.32
CA SER A 393 6.93 -29.70 1.15
C SER A 393 6.97 -30.50 -0.15
N VAL A 394 6.39 -29.98 -1.22
CA VAL A 394 6.40 -30.67 -2.53
C VAL A 394 7.84 -30.96 -2.97
N THR A 395 8.76 -30.02 -2.75
CA THR A 395 10.18 -30.14 -3.11
C THR A 395 10.95 -31.15 -2.24
N ARG A 396 10.83 -31.07 -0.90
CA ARG A 396 11.71 -31.83 0.01
C ARG A 396 11.05 -33.07 0.64
N ASN A 397 9.77 -33.34 0.34
CA ASN A 397 8.95 -34.26 1.13
C ASN A 397 9.04 -33.88 2.62
N TRP A 398 9.20 -34.86 3.52
CA TRP A 398 9.35 -34.61 4.96
C TRP A 398 10.61 -33.77 5.23
N THR A 399 10.44 -32.60 5.85
CA THR A 399 11.56 -31.70 6.17
C THR A 399 12.11 -31.89 7.57
N GLY A 400 11.29 -32.34 8.52
CA GLY A 400 11.64 -32.40 9.94
C GLY A 400 11.90 -31.05 10.61
N LEU A 401 11.64 -29.94 9.91
CA LEU A 401 11.85 -28.58 10.40
C LEU A 401 10.60 -28.10 11.15
N ASP A 402 10.81 -27.45 12.30
CA ASP A 402 9.72 -26.83 13.07
C ASP A 402 9.23 -25.54 12.38
N LEU A 403 7.97 -25.16 12.60
CA LEU A 403 7.37 -23.89 12.17
C LEU A 403 6.67 -23.14 13.32
N LYS A 404 6.72 -23.64 14.56
CA LYS A 404 6.07 -23.04 15.73
C LYS A 404 6.63 -21.67 16.11
N ASP A 405 7.88 -21.41 15.78
CA ASP A 405 8.55 -20.13 16.00
C ASP A 405 8.12 -19.04 14.98
N ARG A 406 7.36 -19.41 13.95
CA ARG A 406 6.87 -18.45 12.96
C ARG A 406 5.72 -17.63 13.54
N ALA A 407 5.76 -16.31 13.30
CA ALA A 407 4.77 -15.37 13.80
C ALA A 407 3.31 -15.69 13.40
N TYR A 408 3.11 -16.42 12.29
CA TYR A 408 1.78 -16.83 11.84
C TYR A 408 1.26 -18.10 12.53
N TYR A 409 2.12 -18.93 13.13
CA TYR A 409 1.71 -20.22 13.69
C TYR A 409 0.65 -20.07 14.81
N PRO A 410 0.75 -19.10 15.74
CA PRO A 410 -0.29 -18.87 16.75
C PRO A 410 -1.67 -18.50 16.19
N ILE A 411 -1.74 -18.05 14.93
CA ILE A 411 -3.01 -17.78 14.23
C ILE A 411 -3.68 -19.10 13.86
N LEU A 412 -2.89 -20.06 13.35
CA LEU A 412 -3.37 -21.40 13.01
C LEU A 412 -3.84 -22.16 14.26
N GLU A 413 -3.14 -22.05 15.39
CA GLU A 413 -3.54 -22.68 16.65
C GLU A 413 -4.91 -22.20 17.16
N LYS A 414 -5.28 -20.96 16.83
CA LYS A 414 -6.60 -20.39 17.13
C LYS A 414 -7.68 -20.81 16.13
N GLY A 415 -7.37 -21.73 15.20
CA GLY A 415 -8.26 -22.17 14.13
C GLY A 415 -8.54 -21.09 13.08
N LYS A 416 -7.67 -20.08 12.96
CA LYS A 416 -7.83 -19.00 11.98
C LYS A 416 -6.90 -19.21 10.79
N THR A 417 -7.41 -18.92 9.60
CA THR A 417 -6.62 -18.87 8.37
C THR A 417 -5.58 -17.77 8.44
N VAL A 418 -4.38 -18.07 7.94
CA VAL A 418 -3.30 -17.11 7.69
C VAL A 418 -3.41 -16.65 6.26
N THR A 419 -3.53 -15.33 6.04
CA THR A 419 -3.69 -14.75 4.70
C THR A 419 -2.57 -13.75 4.45
N GLY A 420 -1.47 -14.24 3.87
CA GLY A 420 -0.32 -13.45 3.47
C GLY A 420 0.61 -13.05 4.61
N ALA A 421 1.21 -14.00 5.33
CA ALA A 421 2.23 -13.70 6.34
C ALA A 421 3.65 -13.64 5.70
N PRO A 422 4.39 -12.54 5.82
CA PRO A 422 5.70 -12.41 5.18
C PRO A 422 6.76 -13.23 5.92
N VAL A 423 7.51 -14.06 5.18
CA VAL A 423 8.58 -14.91 5.71
C VAL A 423 9.67 -15.14 4.68
N TYR A 424 10.85 -15.57 5.14
CA TYR A 424 11.77 -16.33 4.31
C TYR A 424 11.43 -17.82 4.40
N SER A 425 11.17 -18.44 3.26
CA SER A 425 10.87 -19.87 3.15
C SER A 425 12.03 -20.70 3.71
N ARG A 426 11.75 -21.60 4.65
CA ARG A 426 12.77 -22.51 5.21
C ARG A 426 13.25 -23.57 4.21
N SER A 427 12.43 -23.86 3.19
CA SER A 427 12.74 -24.89 2.21
C SER A 427 13.51 -24.36 0.99
N THR A 428 13.40 -23.06 0.70
CA THR A 428 14.02 -22.45 -0.51
C THR A 428 14.86 -21.21 -0.21
N GLY A 429 14.66 -20.57 0.95
CA GLY A 429 15.26 -19.28 1.26
C GLY A 429 14.61 -18.10 0.54
N GLU A 430 13.56 -18.34 -0.25
CA GLU A 430 12.87 -17.29 -1.01
C GLU A 430 12.01 -16.40 -0.08
N PRO A 431 12.03 -15.07 -0.27
CA PRO A 431 11.08 -14.17 0.38
C PRO A 431 9.67 -14.49 -0.12
N SER A 432 8.74 -14.72 0.81
CA SER A 432 7.46 -15.33 0.51
C SER A 432 6.32 -14.79 1.38
N LEU A 433 5.09 -14.90 0.87
CA LEU A 433 3.85 -14.72 1.61
C LEU A 433 3.22 -16.07 1.89
N VAL A 434 3.01 -16.39 3.17
CA VAL A 434 2.34 -17.64 3.58
C VAL A 434 0.84 -17.44 3.59
N VAL A 435 0.13 -18.30 2.86
CA VAL A 435 -1.30 -18.55 3.02
C VAL A 435 -1.46 -19.93 3.62
N ALA A 436 -2.19 -20.07 4.73
CA ALA A 436 -2.35 -21.37 5.39
C ALA A 436 -3.72 -21.54 6.05
N VAL A 437 -4.30 -22.73 5.89
CA VAL A 437 -5.63 -23.11 6.37
C VAL A 437 -5.49 -24.21 7.44
N PRO A 438 -5.91 -23.95 8.70
CA PRO A 438 -5.78 -24.91 9.78
C PRO A 438 -6.81 -26.04 9.70
N LEU A 439 -6.40 -27.23 10.15
CA LEU A 439 -7.25 -28.41 10.34
C LEU A 439 -7.32 -28.72 11.84
N MET A 440 -8.48 -28.44 12.42
CA MET A 440 -8.71 -28.59 13.86
C MET A 440 -9.31 -29.97 14.18
N ASP A 441 -8.85 -30.57 15.28
CA ASP A 441 -9.52 -31.68 15.96
C ASP A 441 -9.99 -31.19 17.33
N GLY A 442 -11.29 -30.87 17.42
CA GLY A 442 -11.81 -30.10 18.55
C GLY A 442 -11.10 -28.74 18.68
N PRO A 443 -10.52 -28.40 19.84
CA PRO A 443 -9.79 -27.14 20.04
C PRO A 443 -8.30 -27.23 19.63
N ILE A 444 -7.81 -28.39 19.19
CA ILE A 444 -6.38 -28.63 18.95
C ILE A 444 -6.08 -28.53 17.45
N LEU A 445 -4.99 -27.84 17.09
CA LEU A 445 -4.48 -27.83 15.73
C LEU A 445 -3.84 -29.19 15.42
N ALA A 446 -4.49 -29.98 14.58
CA ALA A 446 -4.01 -31.31 14.19
C ALA A 446 -3.03 -31.25 13.01
N SER A 447 -3.32 -30.42 12.02
CA SER A 447 -2.49 -30.20 10.83
C SER A 447 -2.91 -28.92 10.12
N TYR A 448 -2.23 -28.56 9.03
CA TYR A 448 -2.59 -27.40 8.21
C TYR A 448 -2.08 -27.57 6.77
N TYR A 449 -2.86 -27.06 5.82
CA TYR A 449 -2.39 -26.86 4.45
C TYR A 449 -1.79 -25.47 4.34
N GLY A 450 -0.68 -25.34 3.62
CA GLY A 450 -0.08 -24.05 3.38
C GLY A 450 0.55 -23.92 2.01
N PHE A 451 0.73 -22.67 1.60
CA PHE A 451 1.39 -22.29 0.38
C PHE A 451 2.29 -21.10 0.65
N SER A 452 3.55 -21.20 0.23
CA SER A 452 4.55 -20.15 0.33
C SER A 452 4.64 -19.47 -1.04
N LEU A 453 3.86 -18.40 -1.24
CA LEU A 453 3.84 -17.61 -2.48
C LEU A 453 5.11 -16.79 -2.58
N TYR A 454 5.92 -16.96 -3.63
CA TYR A 454 7.17 -16.23 -3.79
C TYR A 454 6.90 -14.76 -4.14
N LEU A 455 7.55 -13.85 -3.41
CA LEU A 455 7.33 -12.41 -3.57
C LEU A 455 7.87 -11.88 -4.90
N ASN A 456 9.07 -12.30 -5.33
CA ASN A 456 9.67 -11.80 -6.57
C ASN A 456 8.80 -12.08 -7.82
N PRO A 457 8.31 -13.33 -8.05
CA PRO A 457 7.38 -13.59 -9.14
C PRO A 457 6.03 -12.85 -9.00
N LEU A 458 5.54 -12.66 -7.77
CA LEU A 458 4.32 -11.88 -7.53
C LEU A 458 4.51 -10.42 -7.96
N VAL A 459 5.64 -9.80 -7.58
CA VAL A 459 5.97 -8.42 -7.96
C VAL A 459 6.02 -8.27 -9.48
N ILE A 460 6.70 -9.20 -10.18
CA ILE A 460 6.77 -9.20 -11.66
C ILE A 460 5.36 -9.33 -12.26
N ARG A 461 4.54 -10.25 -11.75
CA ARG A 461 3.17 -10.45 -12.23
C ARG A 461 2.33 -9.19 -12.07
N LEU A 462 2.35 -8.55 -10.90
CA LEU A 462 1.58 -7.33 -10.63
C LEU A 462 2.06 -6.17 -11.51
N ARG A 463 3.39 -6.01 -11.68
CA ARG A 463 3.98 -5.00 -12.56
C ARG A 463 3.52 -5.16 -14.02
N ASN A 464 3.49 -6.39 -14.52
CA ASN A 464 3.10 -6.65 -15.91
C ASN A 464 1.60 -6.45 -16.17
N LEU A 465 0.76 -6.55 -15.13
CA LEU A 465 -0.68 -6.32 -15.24
C LEU A 465 -1.04 -4.83 -15.16
N ILE A 466 -0.23 -4.02 -14.50
CA ILE A 466 -0.52 -2.60 -14.25
C ILE A 466 0.68 -1.75 -14.68
N SER A 467 0.57 -1.15 -15.86
CA SER A 467 1.49 -0.11 -16.30
C SER A 467 1.27 1.17 -15.49
N LEU A 468 2.28 1.55 -14.71
CA LEU A 468 2.23 2.76 -13.90
C LEU A 468 2.69 3.99 -14.71
N PRO A 469 2.15 5.18 -14.41
CA PRO A 469 2.71 6.44 -14.90
C PRO A 469 4.19 6.60 -14.52
N GLU A 470 4.93 7.38 -15.30
CA GLU A 470 6.32 7.73 -14.94
C GLU A 470 6.39 8.36 -13.55
N GLN A 471 7.49 8.08 -12.84
CA GLN A 471 7.74 8.58 -11.48
C GLN A 471 6.70 8.16 -10.43
N SER A 472 5.98 7.07 -10.71
CA SER A 472 5.08 6.47 -9.73
C SER A 472 5.49 5.05 -9.36
N ALA A 473 5.17 4.68 -8.12
CA ALA A 473 5.47 3.37 -7.56
C ALA A 473 4.33 2.94 -6.65
N TYR A 474 4.23 1.64 -6.37
CA TYR A 474 3.35 1.16 -5.31
C TYR A 474 4.13 0.36 -4.29
N TYR A 475 3.65 0.38 -3.05
CA TYR A 475 4.28 -0.28 -1.91
C TYR A 475 3.20 -0.98 -1.08
N PHE A 476 3.53 -2.13 -0.49
CA PHE A 476 2.63 -2.85 0.40
C PHE A 476 3.25 -2.99 1.78
N CYS A 477 2.55 -2.48 2.79
CA CYS A 477 2.85 -2.73 4.19
C CYS A 477 1.90 -3.76 4.78
N ASP A 478 2.42 -4.60 5.66
CA ASP A 478 1.62 -5.56 6.42
C ASP A 478 0.76 -4.87 7.50
N ARG A 479 0.01 -5.68 8.26
CA ARG A 479 -0.87 -5.19 9.34
C ARG A 479 -0.14 -4.43 10.46
N SER A 480 1.16 -4.66 10.62
CA SER A 480 1.99 -3.99 11.62
C SER A 480 2.61 -2.69 11.09
N GLY A 481 2.42 -2.40 9.80
CA GLY A 481 3.00 -1.26 9.13
C GLY A 481 4.37 -1.51 8.55
N LYS A 482 4.86 -2.75 8.57
CA LYS A 482 6.16 -3.10 8.00
C LYS A 482 6.04 -3.21 6.48
N LEU A 483 6.87 -2.48 5.77
CA LEU A 483 6.99 -2.56 4.31
C LEU A 483 7.43 -3.97 3.90
N VAL A 484 6.82 -4.56 2.86
CA VAL A 484 7.11 -5.94 2.45
C VAL A 484 7.56 -6.04 1.00
N PHE A 485 6.91 -5.33 0.08
CA PHE A 485 7.30 -5.30 -1.32
C PHE A 485 6.83 -4.01 -2.00
N SER A 486 7.43 -3.70 -3.15
CA SER A 486 7.04 -2.62 -4.04
C SER A 486 6.65 -3.15 -5.41
N ASN A 487 6.35 -2.26 -6.36
CA ASN A 487 6.24 -2.62 -7.76
C ASN A 487 7.55 -3.08 -8.38
N GLN A 488 8.68 -2.76 -7.75
CA GLN A 488 10.02 -3.04 -8.26
C GLN A 488 10.65 -4.29 -7.65
N GLU A 489 10.40 -4.56 -6.37
CA GLU A 489 11.13 -5.61 -5.65
C GLU A 489 10.37 -6.17 -4.45
N ALA A 490 10.76 -7.37 -4.02
CA ALA A 490 10.50 -7.84 -2.66
C ALA A 490 11.51 -7.19 -1.71
N ILE A 491 11.03 -6.55 -0.65
CA ILE A 491 11.89 -5.72 0.19
C ILE A 491 12.42 -6.56 1.36
N ALA A 492 13.69 -6.95 1.24
CA ALA A 492 14.39 -7.75 2.24
C ALA A 492 14.68 -6.97 3.53
N TYR A 493 14.98 -5.67 3.41
CA TYR A 493 15.30 -4.74 4.51
C TYR A 493 14.32 -3.58 4.59
N PRO A 494 13.10 -3.83 5.08
CA PRO A 494 12.06 -2.82 5.16
C PRO A 494 12.48 -1.58 5.91
N GLU A 495 13.31 -1.71 6.95
CA GLU A 495 13.77 -0.60 7.79
C GLU A 495 14.77 0.33 7.07
N GLU A 496 15.52 -0.19 6.10
CA GLU A 496 16.54 0.57 5.35
C GLU A 496 15.97 1.22 4.08
N HIS A 497 14.83 0.73 3.61
CA HIS A 497 14.16 1.27 2.44
C HIS A 497 13.63 2.68 2.73
N GLU A 498 13.81 3.63 1.81
CA GLU A 498 13.45 5.04 2.07
C GLU A 498 11.96 5.26 2.39
N MET A 499 11.11 4.40 1.83
CA MET A 499 9.66 4.40 2.02
C MET A 499 9.21 3.59 3.26
N ALA A 500 10.14 3.11 4.10
CA ALA A 500 9.86 2.32 5.31
C ALA A 500 8.83 2.98 6.23
N SER A 501 8.94 4.31 6.35
CA SER A 501 8.16 5.10 7.30
C SER A 501 6.81 5.56 6.74
N LEU A 502 6.44 5.18 5.52
CA LEU A 502 5.15 5.53 4.90
C LEU A 502 3.97 5.29 5.85
N PHE A 503 3.90 4.10 6.43
CA PHE A 503 2.81 3.71 7.31
C PHE A 503 2.73 4.57 8.57
N GLN A 504 3.88 5.01 9.10
CA GLN A 504 3.93 5.85 10.31
C GLN A 504 3.47 7.28 10.05
N HIS A 505 3.59 7.75 8.82
CA HIS A 505 3.18 9.10 8.38
C HIS A 505 1.72 9.15 7.92
N MET A 506 1.05 7.99 7.80
CA MET A 506 -0.37 7.96 7.50
C MET A 506 -1.16 8.78 8.53
N PRO A 507 -2.17 9.54 8.08
CA PRO A 507 -3.14 10.14 8.99
C PRO A 507 -3.72 9.07 9.90
N LYS A 508 -3.85 9.36 11.21
CA LYS A 508 -4.51 8.46 12.19
C LYS A 508 -6.04 8.33 11.99
N SER A 509 -6.51 8.61 10.77
CA SER A 509 -7.90 8.60 10.35
C SER A 509 -8.48 7.18 10.42
N SER A 510 -9.79 7.07 10.63
CA SER A 510 -10.53 5.81 10.49
C SER A 510 -10.80 5.44 9.02
N GLN A 511 -10.41 6.28 8.06
CA GLN A 511 -10.66 6.06 6.64
C GLN A 511 -9.82 4.89 6.09
N SER A 512 -10.47 4.05 5.28
CA SER A 512 -9.84 2.93 4.58
C SER A 512 -8.99 3.37 3.39
N GLU A 513 -9.13 4.61 2.91
CA GLU A 513 -8.30 5.21 1.88
C GLU A 513 -8.05 6.69 2.16
N GLY A 514 -6.99 7.26 1.60
CA GLY A 514 -6.64 8.66 1.81
C GLY A 514 -5.33 9.05 1.13
N SER A 515 -4.84 10.26 1.39
CA SER A 515 -3.58 10.74 0.81
C SER A 515 -2.84 11.71 1.73
N PHE A 516 -1.52 11.81 1.55
CA PHE A 516 -0.65 12.71 2.31
C PHE A 516 0.65 12.98 1.54
N PHE A 517 1.39 14.02 1.95
CA PHE A 517 2.74 14.24 1.44
C PHE A 517 3.76 13.49 2.28
N PHE A 518 4.72 12.85 1.62
CA PHE A 518 5.85 12.18 2.23
C PHE A 518 7.15 12.76 1.68
N THR A 519 8.10 13.05 2.57
CA THR A 519 9.43 13.53 2.17
C THR A 519 10.43 12.41 2.44
N SER A 520 11.14 11.98 1.40
CA SER A 520 12.30 11.08 1.49
C SER A 520 13.57 11.83 1.07
N PRO A 521 14.77 11.25 1.28
CA PRO A 521 16.01 11.77 0.72
C PRO A 521 15.99 11.96 -0.82
N LYS A 522 15.14 11.21 -1.55
CA LYS A 522 15.00 11.30 -3.01
C LYS A 522 13.98 12.34 -3.48
N GLY A 523 13.18 12.92 -2.58
CA GLY A 523 12.29 14.02 -2.90
C GLY A 523 10.97 14.00 -2.14
N ILE A 524 10.02 14.80 -2.62
CA ILE A 524 8.66 14.88 -2.08
C ILE A 524 7.73 14.02 -2.95
N TYR A 525 6.96 13.19 -2.28
CA TYR A 525 5.98 12.28 -2.86
C TYR A 525 4.59 12.70 -2.41
N ALA A 526 3.65 12.74 -3.33
CA ALA A 526 2.27 12.53 -2.95
C ALA A 526 2.05 11.03 -2.78
N VAL A 527 1.44 10.66 -1.66
CA VAL A 527 1.17 9.29 -1.29
C VAL A 527 -0.32 9.12 -1.16
N PHE A 528 -0.84 8.11 -1.85
CA PHE A 528 -2.20 7.63 -1.74
C PHE A 528 -2.15 6.28 -1.05
N TYR A 529 -3.05 6.01 -0.12
CA TYR A 529 -3.10 4.73 0.59
C TYR A 529 -4.49 4.12 0.54
N ARG A 530 -4.54 2.79 0.58
CA ARG A 530 -5.76 2.00 0.70
C ARG A 530 -5.50 0.76 1.54
N LYS A 531 -6.33 0.57 2.55
CA LYS A 531 -6.32 -0.60 3.41
C LYS A 531 -7.18 -1.71 2.79
N SER A 532 -6.59 -2.88 2.61
CA SER A 532 -7.28 -4.10 2.24
C SER A 532 -8.24 -4.51 3.37
N LEU A 533 -9.52 -4.68 3.03
CA LEU A 533 -10.53 -5.14 4.00
C LEU A 533 -10.37 -6.63 4.31
N GLU A 534 -9.86 -7.41 3.35
CA GLU A 534 -9.63 -8.86 3.49
C GLU A 534 -8.39 -9.15 4.33
N THR A 535 -7.26 -8.56 3.96
CA THR A 535 -5.97 -8.90 4.56
C THR A 535 -5.59 -7.94 5.66
N GLY A 536 -6.19 -6.76 5.78
CA GLY A 536 -5.78 -5.70 6.71
C GLY A 536 -4.44 -5.03 6.35
N TRP A 537 -3.81 -5.42 5.24
CA TRP A 537 -2.62 -4.78 4.70
C TRP A 537 -2.95 -3.40 4.13
N THR A 538 -1.93 -2.56 3.97
CA THR A 538 -2.09 -1.24 3.36
C THR A 538 -1.24 -1.16 2.10
N GLY A 539 -1.89 -0.94 0.97
CA GLY A 539 -1.26 -0.56 -0.28
C GLY A 539 -1.06 0.95 -0.30
N PHE A 540 0.10 1.38 -0.79
CA PHE A 540 0.42 2.76 -1.09
C PHE A 540 0.68 2.90 -2.58
N PHE A 541 0.25 4.00 -3.17
CA PHE A 541 0.65 4.45 -4.49
C PHE A 541 1.31 5.81 -4.31
N THR A 542 2.51 5.97 -4.83
CA THR A 542 3.27 7.21 -4.71
C THR A 542 3.47 7.82 -6.07
N VAL A 543 3.42 9.15 -6.12
CA VAL A 543 3.77 9.93 -7.30
C VAL A 543 4.83 10.92 -6.86
N GLN A 544 6.03 10.76 -7.41
CA GLN A 544 7.11 11.71 -7.26
C GLN A 544 6.87 12.86 -8.24
N SER A 545 7.09 14.09 -7.78
CA SER A 545 6.80 15.27 -8.59
C SER A 545 7.95 15.59 -9.56
N LYS A 546 7.69 15.51 -10.87
CA LYS A 546 8.62 15.86 -11.96
C LYS A 546 9.19 17.27 -11.89
N SER A 547 8.49 18.22 -11.27
CA SER A 547 8.95 19.61 -11.19
C SER A 547 10.13 19.82 -10.23
N PHE A 548 10.62 18.76 -9.58
CA PHE A 548 11.66 18.82 -8.54
C PHE A 548 12.86 17.91 -8.83
N GLU A 549 13.28 17.82 -10.10
CA GLU A 549 14.59 17.29 -10.48
C GLU A 549 15.70 18.28 -10.10
N ASN A 550 16.42 17.99 -9.03
CA ASN A 550 17.81 18.44 -8.93
C ASN A 550 18.65 17.50 -9.81
N GLY A 551 19.31 18.06 -10.83
CA GLY A 551 20.07 17.34 -11.87
C GLY A 551 21.23 16.47 -11.38
N LYS A 552 20.94 15.33 -10.74
CA LYS A 552 21.91 14.32 -10.31
C LYS A 552 21.78 12.98 -11.04
N ASP A 553 20.80 12.80 -11.92
CA ASP A 553 20.38 11.49 -12.40
C ASP A 553 21.01 11.07 -13.74
N SER A 554 22.35 10.98 -13.79
CA SER A 554 23.06 10.38 -14.93
C SER A 554 23.53 8.97 -14.59
N PRO A 555 23.56 8.02 -15.56
CA PRO A 555 24.13 6.68 -15.35
C PRO A 555 25.54 6.69 -14.76
N GLU A 556 26.35 7.70 -15.05
CA GLU A 556 27.67 7.90 -14.45
C GLU A 556 27.59 8.20 -12.95
N ASN A 557 26.69 9.09 -12.53
CA ASN A 557 26.47 9.41 -11.12
C ASN A 557 25.87 8.22 -10.36
N GLN A 558 24.97 7.47 -11.00
CA GLN A 558 24.41 6.24 -10.44
C GLN A 558 25.53 5.20 -10.22
N LEU A 559 26.42 5.00 -11.19
CA LEU A 559 27.54 4.06 -11.06
C LEU A 559 28.52 4.49 -9.95
N VAL A 560 28.74 5.79 -9.77
CA VAL A 560 29.53 6.32 -8.66
C VAL A 560 28.87 6.03 -7.31
N SER A 561 27.57 6.30 -7.18
CA SER A 561 26.81 6.04 -5.95
C SER A 561 26.76 4.55 -5.60
N ILE A 562 26.54 3.67 -6.59
CA ILE A 562 26.58 2.21 -6.38
C ILE A 562 27.98 1.78 -5.93
N HIS A 563 29.02 2.28 -6.59
CA HIS A 563 30.41 1.98 -6.21
C HIS A 563 30.70 2.37 -4.75
N GLU A 564 30.27 3.56 -4.32
CA GLU A 564 30.44 4.01 -2.93
C GLU A 564 29.67 3.15 -1.92
N LYS A 565 28.41 2.81 -2.22
CA LYS A 565 27.57 1.97 -1.34
C LYS A 565 28.10 0.55 -1.20
N ILE A 566 28.51 -0.09 -2.30
CA ILE A 566 29.10 -1.44 -2.25
C ILE A 566 30.45 -1.38 -1.52
N THR A 567 31.26 -0.35 -1.75
CA THR A 567 32.53 -0.15 -1.01
C THR A 567 32.28 -0.07 0.50
N ALA A 568 31.27 0.70 0.92
CA ALA A 568 30.89 0.81 2.33
C ALA A 568 30.39 -0.53 2.90
N SER A 569 29.62 -1.30 2.12
CA SER A 569 29.14 -2.62 2.54
C SER A 569 30.31 -3.59 2.76
N PHE A 570 31.23 -3.73 1.80
CA PHE A 570 32.40 -4.58 1.98
C PHE A 570 33.34 -4.11 3.09
N SER A 571 33.46 -2.80 3.31
CA SER A 571 34.26 -2.27 4.42
C SER A 571 33.67 -2.67 5.78
N ARG A 572 32.33 -2.68 5.91
CA ARG A 572 31.64 -3.15 7.11
C ARG A 572 31.87 -4.64 7.37
N LEU A 573 31.75 -5.46 6.33
CA LEU A 573 32.03 -6.91 6.42
C LEU A 573 33.49 -7.17 6.79
N ALA A 574 34.43 -6.45 6.18
CA ALA A 574 35.85 -6.54 6.47
C ALA A 574 36.18 -6.20 7.93
N GLU A 575 35.63 -5.09 8.45
CA GLU A 575 35.87 -4.68 9.84
C GLU A 575 35.30 -5.70 10.83
N GLY A 576 34.08 -6.19 10.59
CA GLY A 576 33.47 -7.21 11.44
C GLY A 576 34.26 -8.52 11.46
N LEU A 577 34.66 -9.02 10.28
CA LEU A 577 35.51 -10.20 10.14
C LEU A 577 36.86 -10.04 10.84
N LYS A 578 37.49 -8.88 10.69
CA LYS A 578 38.75 -8.54 11.35
C LYS A 578 38.61 -8.55 12.88
N GLU A 579 37.59 -7.88 13.42
CA GLU A 579 37.31 -7.83 14.87
C GLU A 579 37.08 -9.25 15.42
N ALA A 580 36.32 -10.08 14.69
CA ALA A 580 36.09 -11.46 15.07
C ALA A 580 37.38 -12.28 15.06
N ALA A 581 38.21 -12.16 14.02
CA ALA A 581 39.49 -12.85 13.93
C ALA A 581 40.44 -12.44 15.06
N GLU A 582 40.53 -11.15 15.38
CA GLU A 582 41.34 -10.63 16.49
C GLU A 582 40.82 -11.16 17.84
N THR A 583 39.51 -11.22 18.04
CA THR A 583 38.91 -11.76 19.28
C THR A 583 39.12 -13.27 19.42
N LEU A 584 39.15 -13.99 18.29
CA LEU A 584 39.38 -15.44 18.25
C LEU A 584 40.84 -15.83 18.53
N SER A 585 41.80 -14.91 18.40
CA SER A 585 43.23 -15.14 18.69
C SER A 585 43.49 -15.90 20.01
N ASP A 586 42.70 -15.59 21.05
CA ASP A 586 42.82 -16.21 22.38
C ASP A 586 41.70 -17.23 22.70
N SER A 587 40.72 -17.39 21.82
CA SER A 587 39.47 -18.11 22.13
C SER A 587 38.99 -19.11 21.08
N TYR A 588 39.72 -19.29 19.98
CA TYR A 588 39.40 -20.24 18.89
C TYR A 588 39.35 -21.72 19.30
N THR A 589 39.65 -22.07 20.54
CA THR A 589 39.47 -23.44 21.09
C THR A 589 38.24 -23.55 21.99
N ASN A 590 37.64 -22.42 22.39
CA ASN A 590 36.46 -22.37 23.24
C ASN A 590 35.21 -22.25 22.36
N GLU A 591 34.44 -23.34 22.29
CA GLU A 591 33.22 -23.42 21.49
C GLU A 591 32.20 -22.34 21.84
N SER A 592 31.84 -22.19 23.13
CA SER A 592 30.81 -21.24 23.55
C SER A 592 31.15 -19.82 23.14
N ARG A 593 32.41 -19.41 23.36
CA ARG A 593 32.86 -18.06 23.01
C ARG A 593 32.96 -17.86 21.50
N THR A 594 33.38 -18.88 20.75
CA THR A 594 33.44 -18.81 19.29
C THR A 594 32.05 -18.65 18.69
N ARG A 595 31.07 -19.46 19.13
CA ARG A 595 29.68 -19.37 18.66
C ARG A 595 29.04 -18.02 18.96
N GLU A 596 29.35 -17.40 20.11
CA GLU A 596 28.89 -16.04 20.42
C GLU A 596 29.42 -15.01 19.41
N ILE A 597 30.69 -15.12 19.00
CA ILE A 597 31.31 -14.25 18.00
C ILE A 597 30.68 -14.49 16.62
N LEU A 598 30.53 -15.73 16.20
CA LEU A 598 29.91 -16.10 14.93
C LEU A 598 28.45 -15.62 14.86
N THR A 599 27.69 -15.74 15.97
CA THR A 599 26.31 -15.23 16.06
C THR A 599 26.24 -13.71 15.89
N LYS A 600 27.24 -12.96 16.40
CA LYS A 600 27.32 -11.51 16.21
C LYS A 600 27.68 -11.17 14.76
N LEU A 601 28.68 -11.85 14.20
CA LEU A 601 29.09 -11.69 12.80
C LEU A 601 27.94 -11.92 11.83
N ARG A 602 27.18 -13.01 12.01
CA ARG A 602 26.02 -13.33 11.18
C ARG A 602 24.97 -12.20 11.16
N LYS A 603 24.87 -11.42 12.24
CA LYS A 603 23.90 -10.32 12.36
C LYS A 603 24.39 -9.01 11.74
N LEU A 604 25.61 -8.95 11.20
CA LEU A 604 26.15 -7.73 10.57
C LEU A 604 25.38 -7.31 9.33
N ASP A 605 24.96 -8.30 8.55
CA ASP A 605 24.17 -8.09 7.34
C ASP A 605 23.27 -9.31 7.14
N PRO A 606 21.97 -9.14 6.83
CA PRO A 606 21.11 -10.31 6.74
C PRO A 606 21.32 -11.15 5.47
N SER A 607 22.10 -10.66 4.50
CA SER A 607 22.54 -11.41 3.32
C SER A 607 23.55 -12.49 3.65
N ILE A 608 24.27 -12.34 4.77
CA ILE A 608 25.05 -13.44 5.37
C ILE A 608 24.06 -14.56 5.65
N VAL A 609 24.37 -15.82 5.42
CA VAL A 609 23.50 -16.96 5.68
C VAL A 609 23.96 -17.69 6.94
N ASP A 610 25.25 -17.93 7.02
CA ASP A 610 25.95 -18.41 8.19
C ASP A 610 27.30 -17.70 8.37
N ALA A 611 27.84 -17.84 9.56
CA ALA A 611 29.21 -17.49 9.92
C ALA A 611 29.89 -18.72 10.50
N THR A 612 31.10 -19.01 10.03
CA THR A 612 31.79 -20.26 10.32
C THR A 612 33.22 -20.01 10.81
N TYR A 613 33.69 -20.79 11.79
CA TYR A 613 35.12 -20.92 12.07
C TYR A 613 35.66 -22.16 11.36
N VAL A 614 36.69 -21.96 10.53
CA VAL A 614 37.36 -23.00 9.75
C VAL A 614 38.76 -23.20 10.31
N ASP A 615 39.16 -24.45 10.55
CA ASP A 615 40.49 -24.75 11.09
C ASP A 615 41.61 -24.74 10.04
N GLN A 616 42.85 -24.99 10.47
CA GLN A 616 44.02 -25.01 9.58
C GLN A 616 43.94 -26.04 8.45
N ALA A 617 43.22 -27.15 8.69
CA ALA A 617 43.04 -28.19 7.69
C ALA A 617 42.01 -27.77 6.63
N GLY A 618 41.15 -26.79 6.92
CA GLY A 618 40.02 -26.41 6.06
C GLY A 618 38.73 -27.11 6.48
N ILE A 619 38.62 -27.54 7.74
CA ILE A 619 37.41 -28.18 8.27
C ILE A 619 36.55 -27.14 8.99
N MET A 620 35.26 -27.09 8.64
CA MET A 620 34.26 -26.25 9.30
C MET A 620 34.01 -26.75 10.72
N LYS A 621 34.48 -26.04 11.74
CA LYS A 621 34.45 -26.54 13.13
C LYS A 621 33.22 -26.09 13.89
N TRP A 622 32.82 -24.83 13.73
CA TRP A 622 31.62 -24.27 14.36
C TRP A 622 30.90 -23.37 13.36
N VAL A 623 29.60 -23.60 13.23
CA VAL A 623 28.72 -22.88 12.28
C VAL A 623 27.57 -22.25 13.05
N GLU A 624 27.27 -20.98 12.76
CA GLU A 624 26.08 -20.30 13.27
C GLU A 624 25.31 -19.60 12.13
N PRO A 625 23.96 -19.60 12.14
CA PRO A 625 23.10 -20.03 13.24
C PRO A 625 22.96 -21.55 13.38
N GLY A 626 22.42 -22.00 14.51
CA GLY A 626 22.20 -23.42 14.84
C GLY A 626 21.51 -24.27 13.75
N GLU A 627 20.78 -23.64 12.84
CA GLU A 627 20.11 -24.27 11.69
C GLU A 627 21.09 -24.89 10.68
N TYR A 628 22.35 -24.45 10.64
CA TYR A 628 23.38 -24.92 9.69
C TYR A 628 24.47 -25.80 10.35
N ARG A 629 24.30 -26.18 11.62
CA ARG A 629 25.28 -27.02 12.34
C ARG A 629 25.44 -28.42 11.74
N ASN A 630 24.49 -28.87 10.92
CA ASN A 630 24.62 -30.10 10.14
C ASN A 630 25.77 -30.08 9.13
N HIS A 631 26.39 -28.92 8.88
CA HIS A 631 27.58 -28.76 8.04
C HIS A 631 28.91 -28.74 8.85
N GLU A 632 28.86 -28.81 10.19
CA GLU A 632 30.07 -28.97 11.00
C GLU A 632 30.79 -30.30 10.69
N GLY A 633 32.11 -30.22 10.51
CA GLY A 633 32.95 -31.34 10.08
C GLY A 633 33.12 -31.47 8.57
N ALA A 634 32.47 -30.64 7.76
CA ALA A 634 32.68 -30.61 6.32
C ALA A 634 34.10 -30.13 5.96
N ASP A 635 34.70 -30.77 4.96
CA ASP A 635 36.00 -30.40 4.41
C ASP A 635 35.81 -29.47 3.20
N ILE A 636 36.29 -28.24 3.33
CA ILE A 636 36.26 -27.21 2.29
C ILE A 636 37.66 -26.84 1.80
N SER A 637 38.68 -27.65 2.14
CA SER A 637 40.08 -27.36 1.86
C SER A 637 40.44 -27.25 0.38
N ASP A 638 39.63 -27.86 -0.49
CA ASP A 638 39.77 -27.85 -1.95
C ASP A 638 39.10 -26.64 -2.62
N GLN A 639 38.43 -25.76 -1.88
CA GLN A 639 37.81 -24.56 -2.45
C GLN A 639 38.86 -23.48 -2.75
N ASP A 640 38.73 -22.82 -3.90
CA ASP A 640 39.73 -21.87 -4.42
C ASP A 640 40.08 -20.75 -3.42
N GLN A 641 39.08 -20.17 -2.74
CA GLN A 641 39.31 -19.11 -1.77
C GLN A 641 40.03 -19.63 -0.52
N VAL A 642 39.73 -20.85 -0.06
CA VAL A 642 40.41 -21.48 1.08
C VAL A 642 41.88 -21.76 0.75
N ILE A 643 42.15 -22.22 -0.48
CA ILE A 643 43.51 -22.40 -1.00
C ILE A 643 44.25 -21.04 -1.02
N ARG A 644 43.63 -19.99 -1.60
CA ARG A 644 44.22 -18.64 -1.63
C ARG A 644 44.47 -18.08 -0.23
N LEU A 645 43.56 -18.27 0.71
CA LEU A 645 43.75 -17.83 2.10
C LEU A 645 44.90 -18.59 2.75
N LYS A 646 45.01 -19.90 2.53
CA LYS A 646 46.09 -20.73 3.05
C LYS A 646 47.46 -20.29 2.52
N GLU A 647 47.56 -19.90 1.26
CA GLU A 647 48.81 -19.45 0.65
C GLU A 647 49.19 -18.03 1.05
N THR A 648 48.22 -17.11 1.03
CA THR A 648 48.48 -15.67 1.19
C THR A 648 48.42 -15.21 2.65
N LYS A 649 47.67 -15.91 3.49
CA LYS A 649 47.30 -15.51 4.85
C LYS A 649 46.72 -14.09 4.91
N LYS A 650 45.94 -13.73 3.89
CA LYS A 650 45.23 -12.46 3.76
C LYS A 650 43.72 -12.72 3.60
N PRO A 651 42.88 -11.70 3.83
CA PRO A 651 41.45 -11.80 3.56
C PRO A 651 41.17 -12.10 2.08
N VAL A 652 40.20 -12.95 1.82
CA VAL A 652 39.83 -13.40 0.47
C VAL A 652 38.32 -13.36 0.28
N ILE A 653 37.89 -13.31 -0.98
CA ILE A 653 36.50 -13.54 -1.39
C ILE A 653 36.47 -14.60 -2.50
N SER A 654 35.45 -15.46 -2.51
CA SER A 654 35.25 -16.48 -3.55
C SER A 654 34.63 -15.92 -4.84
N ASP A 655 34.66 -16.71 -5.91
CA ASP A 655 33.69 -16.54 -7.00
C ASP A 655 32.31 -17.06 -6.54
N THR A 656 31.25 -16.87 -7.33
CA THR A 656 29.92 -17.41 -7.01
C THR A 656 29.93 -18.93 -7.19
N PHE A 657 29.47 -19.68 -6.19
CA PHE A 657 29.41 -21.14 -6.23
C PHE A 657 28.12 -21.68 -5.59
N MET A 658 27.78 -22.94 -5.91
CA MET A 658 26.67 -23.62 -5.26
C MET A 658 27.09 -24.08 -3.86
N ALA A 659 26.53 -23.46 -2.83
CA ALA A 659 26.82 -23.79 -1.45
C ALA A 659 26.23 -25.15 -1.05
N VAL A 660 26.77 -25.78 -0.01
CA VAL A 660 26.32 -27.10 0.48
C VAL A 660 24.88 -27.06 1.02
N GLU A 661 24.41 -25.87 1.34
CA GLU A 661 23.06 -25.53 1.75
C GLU A 661 22.06 -25.51 0.57
N GLY A 662 22.55 -25.58 -0.68
CA GLY A 662 21.75 -25.72 -1.90
C GLY A 662 21.30 -24.42 -2.56
N PHE A 663 22.08 -23.34 -2.43
CA PHE A 663 21.85 -22.07 -3.12
C PHE A 663 23.17 -21.44 -3.59
N LEU A 664 23.10 -20.50 -4.55
CA LEU A 664 24.27 -19.76 -5.02
C LEU A 664 24.74 -18.75 -3.97
N ALA A 665 26.02 -18.79 -3.63
CA ALA A 665 26.64 -17.98 -2.59
C ALA A 665 28.00 -17.43 -3.03
N ILE A 666 28.46 -16.42 -2.29
CA ILE A 666 29.86 -16.02 -2.20
C ILE A 666 30.33 -16.23 -0.77
N ASP A 667 31.60 -16.53 -0.59
CA ASP A 667 32.23 -16.72 0.70
C ASP A 667 33.33 -15.68 0.89
N VAL A 668 33.39 -15.09 2.08
CA VAL A 668 34.43 -14.13 2.47
C VAL A 668 35.12 -14.65 3.72
N GLU A 669 36.43 -14.85 3.63
CA GLU A 669 37.22 -15.36 4.74
C GLU A 669 38.26 -14.39 5.24
N TRP A 670 38.49 -14.40 6.55
CA TRP A 670 39.53 -13.64 7.22
C TRP A 670 40.43 -14.57 8.07
N PRO A 671 41.77 -14.49 7.92
CA PRO A 671 42.69 -15.37 8.62
C PRO A 671 42.73 -15.06 10.13
N VAL A 672 42.69 -16.11 10.95
CA VAL A 672 42.85 -16.05 12.40
C VAL A 672 44.28 -16.42 12.77
N PHE A 673 44.91 -15.58 13.58
CA PHE A 673 46.24 -15.83 14.15
C PHE A 673 46.14 -15.93 15.66
N ASP A 674 46.92 -16.82 16.28
CA ASP A 674 47.04 -16.86 17.73
C ASP A 674 47.89 -15.68 18.25
N ARG A 675 47.94 -15.53 19.58
CA ARG A 675 48.75 -14.50 20.26
C ARG A 675 50.25 -14.56 19.98
N PHE A 676 50.74 -15.66 19.41
CA PHE A 676 52.14 -15.85 19.04
C PHE A 676 52.39 -15.55 17.54
N GLY A 677 51.34 -15.18 16.79
CA GLY A 677 51.38 -14.89 15.37
C GLY A 677 51.31 -16.14 14.48
N ASN A 678 50.99 -17.32 15.02
CA ASN A 678 50.77 -18.51 14.20
C ASN A 678 49.37 -18.46 13.60
N TRP A 679 49.25 -18.72 12.30
CA TRP A 679 47.94 -18.86 11.65
C TRP A 679 47.24 -20.13 12.15
N VAL A 680 46.03 -20.02 12.69
CA VAL A 680 45.28 -21.14 13.33
C VAL A 680 43.96 -21.50 12.63
N GLY A 681 43.60 -20.77 11.58
CA GLY A 681 42.36 -21.00 10.81
C GLY A 681 41.84 -19.72 10.15
N SER A 682 40.55 -19.69 9.86
CA SER A 682 39.84 -18.51 9.36
C SER A 682 38.46 -18.40 9.98
N VAL A 683 37.90 -17.20 9.90
CA VAL A 683 36.46 -16.96 10.08
C VAL A 683 35.87 -16.62 8.71
N SER A 684 34.77 -17.28 8.37
CA SER A 684 34.10 -17.26 7.08
C SER A 684 32.69 -16.70 7.22
N LEU A 685 32.24 -15.96 6.20
CA LEU A 685 30.85 -15.53 6.01
C LEU A 685 30.35 -16.06 4.67
N LEU A 686 29.38 -16.96 4.72
CA LEU A 686 28.64 -17.38 3.52
C LEU A 686 27.56 -16.33 3.24
N ILE A 687 27.56 -15.70 2.07
CA ILE A 687 26.69 -14.56 1.74
C ILE A 687 25.89 -14.89 0.47
N ARG A 688 24.61 -14.49 0.44
CA ARG A 688 23.77 -14.50 -0.77
C ARG A 688 24.01 -13.22 -1.58
N PRO A 689 24.66 -13.27 -2.75
CA PRO A 689 24.95 -12.08 -3.55
C PRO A 689 23.70 -11.30 -3.92
N ALA A 690 22.63 -12.01 -4.32
CA ALA A 690 21.35 -11.41 -4.65
C ALA A 690 20.80 -10.52 -3.51
N MET A 691 20.94 -10.97 -2.25
CA MET A 691 20.48 -10.19 -1.09
C MET A 691 21.43 -9.05 -0.71
N LEU A 692 22.73 -9.24 -0.91
CA LEU A 692 23.74 -8.22 -0.59
C LEU A 692 23.64 -7.03 -1.55
N PHE A 693 23.42 -7.30 -2.83
CA PHE A 693 23.49 -6.29 -3.88
C PHE A 693 22.14 -5.70 -4.28
N SER A 694 21.01 -6.42 -4.14
CA SER A 694 19.70 -5.90 -4.56
C SER A 694 19.36 -4.57 -3.86
N GLY A 695 19.41 -4.53 -2.52
CA GLY A 695 19.09 -3.30 -1.78
C GLY A 695 19.99 -2.10 -2.12
N ILE A 696 21.21 -2.34 -2.61
CA ILE A 696 22.11 -1.28 -3.08
C ILE A 696 21.75 -0.83 -4.50
N ALA A 697 21.43 -1.79 -5.37
CA ALA A 697 21.02 -1.60 -6.74
C ALA A 697 19.69 -0.82 -6.81
N ASP A 698 18.68 -1.26 -6.06
CA ASP A 698 17.32 -0.68 -6.00
C ASP A 698 17.32 0.74 -5.41
N ALA A 699 18.27 1.05 -4.52
CA ALA A 699 18.41 2.39 -3.96
C ALA A 699 18.98 3.43 -4.93
N VAL A 700 19.45 3.03 -6.12
CA VAL A 700 20.16 3.91 -7.07
C VAL A 700 19.66 3.76 -8.51
N GLN A 701 19.05 2.63 -8.88
CA GLN A 701 18.54 2.41 -10.24
C GLN A 701 17.20 3.11 -10.48
N HIS A 702 17.05 3.67 -11.68
CA HIS A 702 15.82 4.27 -12.21
C HIS A 702 15.26 3.43 -13.37
N SER A 703 14.08 3.78 -13.89
CA SER A 703 13.28 2.94 -14.82
C SER A 703 13.99 2.51 -16.12
N ASP A 704 15.06 3.22 -16.50
CA ASP A 704 15.69 3.08 -17.82
C ASP A 704 17.13 2.51 -17.73
N SER A 705 17.52 1.95 -16.58
CA SER A 705 18.87 1.42 -16.35
C SER A 705 18.94 0.13 -15.51
N ASP A 706 19.68 -0.87 -16.00
CA ASP A 706 19.97 -2.12 -15.27
C ASP A 706 21.38 -2.09 -14.66
N PHE A 707 21.56 -2.66 -13.46
CA PHE A 707 22.84 -2.80 -12.79
C PHE A 707 23.16 -4.27 -12.56
N TRP A 708 24.35 -4.70 -12.96
CA TRP A 708 24.82 -6.06 -12.76
C TRP A 708 26.30 -6.09 -12.38
N ILE A 709 26.74 -7.19 -11.77
CA ILE A 709 28.10 -7.38 -11.28
C ILE A 709 28.68 -8.64 -11.91
N MET A 710 29.91 -8.51 -12.40
CA MET A 710 30.64 -9.62 -13.01
C MET A 710 31.99 -9.82 -12.32
N HIS A 711 32.32 -11.08 -12.02
CA HIS A 711 33.66 -11.48 -11.63
C HIS A 711 34.58 -11.49 -12.87
N PRO A 712 35.89 -11.18 -12.77
CA PRO A 712 36.79 -11.15 -13.94
C PRO A 712 36.87 -12.44 -14.76
N THR A 713 36.51 -13.58 -14.17
CA THR A 713 36.42 -14.89 -14.86
C THR A 713 35.21 -14.99 -15.80
N GLY A 714 34.31 -14.01 -15.77
CA GLY A 714 33.07 -13.96 -16.56
C GLY A 714 31.83 -14.39 -15.80
N THR A 715 31.96 -14.86 -14.55
CA THR A 715 30.80 -15.27 -13.73
C THR A 715 29.96 -14.06 -13.35
N ILE A 716 28.65 -14.13 -13.59
CA ILE A 716 27.69 -13.10 -13.18
C ILE A 716 27.42 -13.28 -11.68
N VAL A 717 27.85 -12.31 -10.88
CA VAL A 717 27.71 -12.34 -9.41
C VAL A 717 26.36 -11.80 -8.97
N TYR A 718 25.84 -10.82 -9.71
CA TYR A 718 24.53 -10.23 -9.48
C TYR A 718 23.96 -9.72 -10.80
N ASP A 719 22.66 -9.94 -11.01
CA ASP A 719 21.88 -9.39 -12.11
C ASP A 719 20.41 -9.27 -11.66
N PRO A 720 19.65 -8.26 -12.10
CA PRO A 720 18.19 -8.20 -11.89
C PRO A 720 17.46 -9.41 -12.48
N ASP A 721 17.98 -10.06 -13.52
CA ASP A 721 17.54 -11.38 -13.97
C ASP A 721 18.21 -12.48 -13.13
N ALA A 722 17.46 -13.02 -12.17
CA ALA A 722 17.93 -14.12 -11.33
C ALA A 722 18.36 -15.37 -12.14
N GLY A 723 17.88 -15.53 -13.37
CA GLY A 723 18.28 -16.61 -14.27
C GLY A 723 19.70 -16.48 -14.82
N GLU A 724 20.31 -15.30 -14.74
CA GLU A 724 21.68 -15.04 -15.20
C GLU A 724 22.73 -15.19 -14.09
N ILE A 725 22.33 -15.03 -12.82
CA ILE A 725 23.23 -15.15 -11.66
C ILE A 725 23.88 -16.54 -11.63
N GLY A 726 25.21 -16.56 -11.47
CA GLY A 726 26.04 -17.77 -11.45
C GLY A 726 26.40 -18.32 -12.83
N ARG A 727 25.83 -17.80 -13.93
CA ARG A 727 26.26 -18.16 -15.29
C ARG A 727 27.59 -17.49 -15.61
N ASN A 728 28.33 -18.07 -16.54
CA ASN A 728 29.58 -17.50 -17.02
C ASN A 728 29.41 -16.91 -18.42
N LEU A 729 29.63 -15.60 -18.56
CA LEU A 729 29.50 -14.83 -19.79
C LEU A 729 30.36 -15.39 -20.95
N PHE A 730 31.48 -16.04 -20.64
CA PHE A 730 32.42 -16.52 -21.65
C PHE A 730 32.20 -17.96 -22.08
N THR A 731 31.59 -18.79 -21.24
CA THR A 731 31.48 -20.25 -21.45
C THR A 731 30.05 -20.78 -21.49
N ASP A 732 29.06 -20.09 -20.93
CA ASP A 732 27.66 -20.55 -20.95
C ASP A 732 27.05 -20.41 -22.37
N PRO A 733 26.40 -21.47 -22.90
CA PRO A 733 25.76 -21.46 -24.22
C PRO A 733 24.74 -20.33 -24.42
N LEU A 734 24.12 -19.80 -23.35
CA LEU A 734 23.17 -18.68 -23.42
C LEU A 734 23.78 -17.46 -24.13
N TYR A 735 25.08 -17.20 -23.91
CA TYR A 735 25.77 -16.02 -24.43
C TYR A 735 26.45 -16.27 -25.78
N GLU A 736 26.49 -17.52 -26.27
CA GLU A 736 27.16 -17.88 -27.53
C GLU A 736 26.67 -17.06 -28.74
N PRO A 737 25.35 -16.79 -28.91
CA PRO A 737 24.85 -15.97 -30.02
C PRO A 737 25.24 -14.49 -29.95
N PHE A 738 25.69 -13.99 -28.80
CA PHE A 738 25.91 -12.56 -28.54
C PHE A 738 27.40 -12.20 -28.54
N GLU A 739 28.05 -12.33 -29.69
CA GLU A 739 29.51 -12.11 -29.82
C GLU A 739 29.96 -10.72 -29.36
N ALA A 740 29.19 -9.67 -29.66
CA ALA A 740 29.50 -8.30 -29.23
C ALA A 740 29.53 -8.16 -27.69
N LEU A 741 28.58 -8.79 -26.99
CA LEU A 741 28.56 -8.83 -25.53
C LEU A 741 29.78 -9.58 -24.97
N ARG A 742 30.14 -10.73 -25.55
CA ARG A 742 31.31 -11.51 -25.11
C ARG A 742 32.62 -10.75 -25.31
N ILE A 743 32.77 -10.04 -26.44
CA ILE A 743 33.94 -9.18 -26.70
C ILE A 743 34.00 -8.06 -25.66
N LEU A 744 32.88 -7.36 -25.44
CA LEU A 744 32.79 -6.28 -24.46
C LEU A 744 33.06 -6.80 -23.04
N GLY A 745 32.55 -7.97 -22.67
CA GLY A 745 32.81 -8.62 -21.39
C GLY A 745 34.30 -8.89 -21.15
N ARG A 746 35.06 -9.31 -22.18
CA ARG A 746 36.52 -9.47 -22.06
C ARG A 746 37.24 -8.13 -21.87
N GLN A 747 36.73 -7.06 -22.48
CA GLN A 747 37.23 -5.71 -22.25
C GLN A 747 36.91 -5.22 -20.83
N MET A 748 35.69 -5.45 -20.34
CA MET A 748 35.28 -5.15 -18.96
C MET A 748 36.18 -5.87 -17.95
N ALA A 749 36.47 -7.15 -18.17
CA ALA A 749 37.31 -7.96 -17.29
C ALA A 749 38.73 -7.38 -17.11
N THR A 750 39.30 -6.75 -18.15
CA THR A 750 40.70 -6.28 -18.17
C THR A 750 40.87 -4.78 -17.92
N SER A 751 39.82 -3.98 -18.06
CA SER A 751 39.88 -2.53 -17.90
C SER A 751 39.33 -2.05 -16.54
N ALA A 752 39.89 -0.96 -16.02
CA ALA A 752 39.47 -0.38 -14.74
C ALA A 752 38.09 0.28 -14.83
N SER A 753 37.78 0.91 -15.96
CA SER A 753 36.48 1.49 -16.28
C SER A 753 36.35 1.65 -17.79
N GLY A 754 35.13 1.87 -18.27
CA GLY A 754 34.91 2.16 -19.68
C GLY A 754 33.43 2.23 -20.04
N THR A 755 33.20 2.41 -21.34
CA THR A 755 31.86 2.44 -21.94
C THR A 755 31.82 1.55 -23.17
N GLY A 756 30.67 1.00 -23.50
CA GLY A 756 30.50 0.19 -24.71
C GLY A 756 29.04 -0.08 -25.01
N GLU A 757 28.78 -0.80 -26.09
CA GLU A 757 27.41 -1.17 -26.48
C GLU A 757 27.36 -2.64 -26.89
N TYR A 758 26.23 -3.28 -26.62
CA TYR A 758 25.98 -4.66 -27.00
C TYR A 758 24.49 -4.90 -27.25
N SER A 759 24.13 -6.10 -27.68
CA SER A 759 22.73 -6.54 -27.73
C SER A 759 22.56 -7.80 -26.91
N PHE A 760 21.47 -7.87 -26.16
CA PHE A 760 21.10 -9.01 -25.33
C PHE A 760 19.60 -8.96 -25.04
N PHE A 761 19.07 -9.97 -24.36
CA PHE A 761 17.67 -10.01 -23.96
C PHE A 761 17.27 -8.81 -23.08
N ALA A 762 16.05 -8.32 -23.27
CA ALA A 762 15.40 -7.39 -22.37
C ALA A 762 15.06 -8.10 -21.06
N LEU A 763 15.07 -7.37 -19.95
CA LEU A 763 14.86 -7.94 -18.61
C LEU A 763 13.55 -8.75 -18.56
N GLY A 764 13.64 -10.04 -18.23
CA GLY A 764 12.50 -10.94 -18.13
C GLY A 764 11.79 -11.27 -19.45
N SER A 765 12.45 -11.06 -20.60
CA SER A 765 11.90 -11.30 -21.95
C SER A 765 12.89 -12.05 -22.84
N ASP A 766 12.41 -12.68 -23.91
CA ASP A 766 13.20 -13.25 -25.00
C ASP A 766 13.48 -12.24 -26.15
N GLN A 767 13.05 -10.99 -25.98
CA GLN A 767 13.27 -9.92 -26.96
C GLN A 767 14.70 -9.38 -26.87
N VAL A 768 15.44 -9.42 -27.98
CA VAL A 768 16.79 -8.82 -28.07
C VAL A 768 16.70 -7.30 -28.23
N VAL A 769 17.39 -6.58 -27.37
CA VAL A 769 17.49 -5.11 -27.34
C VAL A 769 18.94 -4.66 -27.36
N ARG A 770 19.19 -3.44 -27.84
CA ARG A 770 20.53 -2.82 -27.79
C ARG A 770 20.69 -2.09 -26.47
N LYS A 771 21.79 -2.36 -25.76
CA LYS A 771 22.14 -1.76 -24.48
C LYS A 771 23.45 -0.98 -24.60
N LYS A 772 23.51 0.21 -24.01
CA LYS A 772 24.76 0.90 -23.69
C LYS A 772 25.21 0.45 -22.31
N ALA A 773 26.51 0.37 -22.08
CA ALA A 773 27.11 -0.08 -20.83
C ALA A 773 28.17 0.90 -20.35
N LEU A 774 28.16 1.17 -19.04
CA LEU A 774 29.18 1.87 -18.29
C LEU A 774 29.69 0.91 -17.22
N TRP A 775 31.01 0.75 -17.09
CA TRP A 775 31.54 -0.09 -16.00
C TRP A 775 32.67 0.59 -15.23
N LYS A 776 32.81 0.13 -13.99
CA LYS A 776 33.89 0.53 -13.08
C LYS A 776 34.31 -0.66 -12.23
N THR A 777 35.61 -0.75 -11.97
CA THR A 777 36.18 -1.80 -11.12
C THR A 777 36.09 -1.42 -9.65
N LEU A 778 35.70 -2.39 -8.83
CA LEU A 778 35.66 -2.32 -7.39
C LEU A 778 36.61 -3.37 -6.83
N LYS A 779 37.51 -2.97 -5.93
CA LYS A 779 38.36 -3.92 -5.19
C LYS A 779 37.56 -4.48 -4.02
N ALA A 780 37.21 -5.76 -4.08
CA ALA A 780 36.58 -6.52 -3.01
C ALA A 780 37.59 -7.54 -2.46
N PHE A 781 38.19 -7.23 -1.31
CA PHE A 781 39.27 -8.05 -0.73
C PHE A 781 40.43 -8.29 -1.72
N ASP A 782 40.69 -9.55 -2.10
CA ASP A 782 41.72 -9.92 -3.07
C ASP A 782 41.26 -9.81 -4.53
N THR A 783 39.98 -9.57 -4.79
CA THR A 783 39.34 -9.72 -6.11
C THR A 783 38.83 -8.39 -6.68
N ASP A 784 38.91 -8.24 -8.01
CA ASP A 784 38.49 -7.02 -8.74
C ASP A 784 37.11 -7.23 -9.40
N LEU A 785 36.03 -6.91 -8.70
CA LEU A 785 34.67 -7.02 -9.27
C LEU A 785 34.40 -5.92 -10.29
N LYS A 786 33.65 -6.25 -11.34
CA LYS A 786 33.20 -5.30 -12.35
C LYS A 786 31.76 -4.91 -12.04
N LEU A 787 31.54 -3.62 -11.79
CA LEU A 787 30.23 -3.02 -11.59
C LEU A 787 29.79 -2.44 -12.93
N ILE A 788 28.63 -2.86 -13.45
CA ILE A 788 28.15 -2.47 -14.77
C ILE A 788 26.75 -1.87 -14.66
N ILE A 789 26.56 -0.66 -15.17
CA ILE A 789 25.24 -0.10 -15.46
C ILE A 789 25.00 -0.17 -16.95
N THR A 790 23.79 -0.58 -17.33
CA THR A 790 23.32 -0.59 -18.71
C THR A 790 22.06 0.25 -18.86
N TYR A 791 21.90 0.88 -20.00
CA TYR A 791 20.79 1.79 -20.29
C TYR A 791 20.49 1.78 -21.79
N PHE A 792 19.29 2.23 -22.15
CA PHE A 792 18.73 2.08 -23.50
C PHE A 792 18.90 3.34 -24.36
#